data_AF-A0A352CL62-F1
#
_entry.id   AF-A0A352CL62-F1
#
_cell.length_a   1.000
_cell.length_b   1.000
_cell.length_c   1.000
_cell.angle_alpha   90.00
_cell.angle_beta   90.00
_cell.angle_gamma   90.00
#
_symmetry.space_group_name_H-M   'P 1'
#
loop_
_entity.id
_entity.type
_entity.pdbx_description
1 polymer ?
#
loop_
_entity_poly.entity_id
_entity_poly.type
_entity_poly.pdbx_seq_one_letter_code
_entity_poly.pdbx_strand_id
1 'polypeptide(L)'
;REDVSDEVAEDAENIQAASRMLLSLINDILDMSKFQSGQMQIVPSKYNTIDMISDVVTMMRLRAQEKGLEFRANIAKDIPSGLIGDEIRLKQILINVLNNAVKYTGEGYVMLSVQCEKIDEDSVTLVYSVSDSGMGIKRENIPYLFTAFKRVDEEKNKYIEGTGLGLSIVKQLVDIMGGKVTVNSVYTQGSTFIIEIPQKVADRSPIGSPEILMRHGGERALVYSSSFEAPKARVLIVDDTAANLMVATKLLRDTKVMIDTAGSGEEALQKTLNNEYHVIFMDHVMPEMDGIECMHLIRTQTGGLSRDARISVLTANAGADVKEMYRKEGFDGYVIKPVSGKTLEYELQRLLPDELVSLDTTEEQVLEDSTAWIRGDSKKLNVIITVPSVVDLPKELVERYHIGIIPMKINTDNGSFRDGVDIDAEAVLSYIGNKNGNARIQGIEHNEYVSFFADRLQHANNIIHLAASTRVTDSSYLDAQEVARAFDNVTVFDSGHISTGLGIMAIEACRMAENGSSPEEIIQKLTEMKKKVRTSFIVDNLDALVKSNQINNRLIIGITKAFMIHPVMAMRRGKMKLAGIYLGTREHARKRYILSMVGRLKKADRSVLYITHVGLERRELEWIKNEVLKRVSFDKVYITRASASISVNVGTGTFGLLYRPKDE
;
A
#
# COMPACT_ATOMS: atom_id res chain seq x y z
N ARG A 1 -12.00 24.86 -41.93
CA ARG A 1 -10.66 25.34 -41.54
C ARG A 1 -10.74 26.86 -41.60
N GLU A 2 -10.87 27.51 -40.46
CA GLU A 2 -10.34 28.87 -40.27
C GLU A 2 -9.06 28.66 -39.48
N ASP A 3 -7.94 29.19 -39.97
CA ASP A 3 -6.62 29.11 -39.33
C ASP A 3 -6.68 29.89 -38.02
N VAL A 4 -6.85 29.17 -36.91
CA VAL A 4 -6.56 29.72 -35.59
C VAL A 4 -5.04 29.79 -35.51
N SER A 5 -4.49 31.00 -35.35
CA SER A 5 -3.06 31.19 -35.07
C SER A 5 -2.64 30.32 -33.88
N ASP A 6 -1.45 29.69 -33.93
CA ASP A 6 -0.91 28.91 -32.81
C ASP A 6 -0.94 29.71 -31.50
N GLU A 7 -0.78 31.03 -31.59
CA GLU A 7 -0.87 31.98 -30.46
C GLU A 7 -2.28 32.06 -29.86
N VAL A 8 -3.33 32.00 -30.68
CA VAL A 8 -4.73 32.01 -30.21
C VAL A 8 -5.12 30.66 -29.62
N ALA A 9 -4.55 29.56 -30.12
CA ALA A 9 -4.73 28.24 -29.54
C ALA A 9 -4.05 28.15 -28.16
N GLU A 10 -2.82 28.66 -28.04
CA GLU A 10 -2.08 28.74 -26.78
C GLU A 10 -2.81 29.63 -25.75
N ASP A 11 -3.30 30.81 -26.17
CA ASP A 11 -4.10 31.68 -25.30
C ASP A 11 -5.40 31.01 -24.83
N ALA A 12 -6.09 30.28 -25.72
CA ALA A 12 -7.29 29.55 -25.35
C ALA A 12 -7.01 28.41 -24.35
N GLU A 13 -5.91 27.68 -24.53
CA GLU A 13 -5.45 26.66 -23.57
C GLU A 13 -5.12 27.29 -22.21
N ASN A 14 -4.39 28.39 -22.19
CA ASN A 14 -4.04 29.13 -20.98
C ASN A 14 -5.29 29.65 -20.25
N ILE A 15 -6.27 30.22 -20.98
CA ILE A 15 -7.54 30.67 -20.41
C ILE A 15 -8.33 29.49 -19.83
N GLN A 16 -8.35 28.36 -20.53
CA GLN A 16 -9.06 27.17 -20.06
C GLN A 16 -8.41 26.59 -18.80
N ALA A 17 -7.07 26.55 -18.74
CA ALA A 17 -6.32 26.13 -17.57
C ALA A 17 -6.59 27.05 -16.36
N ALA A 18 -6.53 28.37 -16.56
CA ALA A 18 -6.82 29.36 -15.53
C ALA A 18 -8.28 29.26 -15.01
N SER A 19 -9.24 29.04 -15.92
CA SER A 19 -10.66 28.88 -15.57
C SER A 19 -10.90 27.62 -14.74
N ARG A 20 -10.27 26.49 -15.11
CA ARG A 20 -10.33 25.24 -14.33
C ARG A 20 -9.70 25.42 -12.95
N MET A 21 -8.58 26.13 -12.86
CA MET A 21 -7.92 26.45 -11.59
C MET A 21 -8.83 27.28 -10.67
N LEU A 22 -9.47 28.32 -11.22
CA LEU A 22 -10.40 29.18 -10.46
C LEU A 22 -11.63 28.41 -9.99
N LEU A 23 -12.22 27.57 -10.84
CA LEU A 23 -13.38 26.73 -10.48
C LEU A 23 -13.01 25.77 -9.33
N SER A 24 -11.83 25.15 -9.40
CA SER A 24 -11.32 24.29 -8.32
C SER A 24 -11.14 25.05 -7.01
N LEU A 25 -10.56 26.25 -7.05
CA LEU A 25 -10.38 27.12 -5.89
C LEU A 25 -11.71 27.50 -5.23
N ILE A 26 -12.70 27.88 -6.03
CA ILE A 26 -14.04 28.24 -5.53
C ILE A 26 -14.69 27.03 -4.86
N ASN A 27 -14.63 25.86 -5.49
CA ASN A 27 -15.18 24.63 -4.92
C ASN A 27 -14.49 24.24 -3.60
N ASP A 28 -13.16 24.32 -3.52
CA ASP A 28 -12.41 24.05 -2.28
C ASP A 28 -12.83 25.00 -1.14
N ILE A 29 -13.01 26.29 -1.44
CA ILE A 29 -13.45 27.30 -0.45
C ILE A 29 -14.89 27.04 0.00
N LEU A 30 -15.78 26.70 -0.94
CA LEU A 30 -17.17 26.37 -0.65
C LEU A 30 -17.28 25.13 0.23
N ASP A 31 -16.51 24.07 -0.06
CA ASP A 31 -16.48 22.87 0.78
C ASP A 31 -15.95 23.20 2.19
N MET A 32 -14.89 24.00 2.31
CA MET A 32 -14.36 24.45 3.61
C MET A 32 -15.40 25.27 4.40
N SER A 33 -16.13 26.16 3.73
CA SER A 33 -17.19 26.98 4.34
C SER A 33 -18.37 26.12 4.81
N LYS A 34 -18.80 25.14 4.00
CA LYS A 34 -19.85 24.17 4.38
C LYS A 34 -19.44 23.33 5.57
N PHE A 35 -18.17 22.95 5.66
CA PHE A 35 -17.64 22.22 6.82
C PHE A 35 -17.67 23.08 8.09
N GLN A 36 -17.11 24.30 8.04
CA GLN A 36 -17.05 25.20 9.21
C GLN A 36 -18.43 25.60 9.73
N SER A 37 -19.42 25.70 8.84
CA SER A 37 -20.81 26.00 9.21
C SER A 37 -21.59 24.78 9.68
N GLY A 38 -21.00 23.59 9.69
CA GLY A 38 -21.66 22.33 10.04
C GLY A 38 -22.73 21.89 9.03
N GLN A 39 -22.78 22.52 7.85
CA GLN A 39 -23.73 22.20 6.78
C GLN A 39 -23.26 21.02 5.92
N MET A 40 -22.00 20.61 6.06
CA MET A 40 -21.48 19.45 5.33
C MET A 40 -22.03 18.16 5.92
N GLN A 41 -22.84 17.46 5.14
CA GLN A 41 -23.44 16.18 5.50
C GLN A 41 -22.95 15.08 4.56
N ILE A 42 -22.64 13.92 5.13
CA ILE A 42 -22.43 12.68 4.39
C ILE A 42 -23.81 12.16 4.00
N VAL A 43 -24.00 11.82 2.73
CA VAL A 43 -25.26 11.26 2.22
C VAL A 43 -25.01 9.80 1.82
N PRO A 44 -25.24 8.83 2.72
CA PRO A 44 -24.96 7.43 2.43
C PRO A 44 -25.95 6.91 1.38
N SER A 45 -25.42 6.34 0.31
CA SER A 45 -26.17 5.66 -0.73
C SER A 45 -25.51 4.32 -1.05
N LYS A 46 -26.27 3.41 -1.68
CA LYS A 46 -25.73 2.14 -2.15
C LYS A 46 -24.91 2.42 -3.42
N TYR A 47 -23.65 1.99 -3.45
CA TYR A 47 -22.77 2.14 -4.59
C TYR A 47 -22.08 0.83 -4.96
N ASN A 48 -21.68 0.72 -6.23
CA ASN A 48 -20.87 -0.39 -6.73
C ASN A 48 -19.38 -0.06 -6.53
N THR A 49 -18.70 -0.91 -5.78
CA THR A 49 -17.30 -0.70 -5.40
C THR A 49 -16.36 -0.76 -6.61
N ILE A 50 -16.64 -1.62 -7.59
CA ILE A 50 -15.82 -1.76 -8.80
C ILE A 50 -15.91 -0.50 -9.64
N ASP A 51 -17.13 -0.01 -9.88
CA ASP A 51 -17.36 1.18 -10.72
C ASP A 51 -16.66 2.39 -10.12
N MET A 52 -16.82 2.60 -8.82
CA MET A 52 -16.19 3.69 -8.09
C MET A 52 -14.66 3.66 -8.20
N ILE A 53 -14.04 2.50 -7.98
CA ILE A 53 -12.58 2.35 -8.05
C ILE A 53 -12.10 2.49 -9.50
N SER A 54 -12.81 1.90 -10.46
CA SER A 54 -12.49 1.95 -11.89
C SER A 54 -12.44 3.40 -12.41
N ASP A 55 -13.41 4.22 -12.02
CA ASP A 55 -13.45 5.64 -12.38
C ASP A 55 -12.21 6.39 -11.88
N VAL A 56 -11.84 6.18 -10.62
CA VAL A 56 -10.67 6.84 -10.00
C VAL A 56 -9.38 6.38 -10.67
N VAL A 57 -9.24 5.08 -10.86
CA VAL A 57 -8.06 4.47 -11.50
C VAL A 57 -7.88 4.97 -12.93
N THR A 58 -8.96 4.98 -13.72
CA THR A 58 -8.93 5.45 -15.12
C THR A 58 -8.51 6.91 -15.20
N MET A 59 -9.07 7.76 -14.34
CA MET A 59 -8.73 9.18 -14.29
C MET A 59 -7.26 9.41 -13.93
N MET A 60 -6.75 8.70 -12.92
CA MET A 60 -5.39 8.89 -12.44
C MET A 60 -4.34 8.31 -13.37
N ARG A 61 -4.64 7.22 -14.07
CA ARG A 61 -3.77 6.65 -15.10
C ARG A 61 -3.49 7.65 -16.22
N LEU A 62 -4.53 8.32 -16.72
CA LEU A 62 -4.39 9.35 -17.76
C LEU A 62 -3.47 10.49 -17.28
N ARG A 63 -3.70 11.01 -16.07
CA ARG A 63 -2.88 12.08 -15.49
C ARG A 63 -1.43 11.67 -15.25
N ALA A 64 -1.19 10.45 -14.79
CA ALA A 64 0.16 9.93 -14.59
C ALA A 64 0.89 9.79 -15.93
N GLN A 65 0.20 9.29 -16.97
CA GLN A 65 0.75 9.13 -18.31
C GLN A 65 1.11 10.47 -18.96
N GLU A 66 0.28 11.52 -18.80
CA GLU A 66 0.58 12.89 -19.24
C GLU A 66 1.91 13.42 -18.66
N LYS A 67 2.29 12.93 -17.47
CA LYS A 67 3.53 13.30 -16.78
C LYS A 67 4.68 12.28 -16.94
N GLY A 68 4.46 11.21 -17.73
CA GLY A 68 5.43 10.13 -17.91
C GLY A 68 5.66 9.26 -16.66
N LEU A 69 4.73 9.22 -15.72
CA LEU A 69 4.79 8.40 -14.51
C LEU A 69 4.12 7.04 -14.72
N GLU A 70 4.67 6.00 -14.08
CA GLU A 70 4.02 4.69 -14.01
C GLU A 70 2.90 4.71 -12.97
N PHE A 71 1.67 4.40 -13.38
CA PHE A 71 0.54 4.23 -12.45
C PHE A 71 0.28 2.75 -12.20
N ARG A 72 0.17 2.34 -10.93
CA ARG A 72 -0.12 0.96 -10.53
C ARG A 72 -1.38 0.90 -9.67
N ALA A 73 -2.22 -0.10 -9.89
CA ALA A 73 -3.39 -0.39 -9.07
C ALA A 73 -3.33 -1.83 -8.53
N ASN A 74 -3.54 -1.98 -7.23
CA ASN A 74 -3.56 -3.27 -6.54
C ASN A 74 -4.83 -3.37 -5.70
N ILE A 75 -5.81 -4.14 -6.18
CA ILE A 75 -7.16 -4.16 -5.62
C ILE A 75 -7.45 -5.58 -5.14
N ALA A 76 -7.76 -5.72 -3.85
CA ALA A 76 -7.97 -7.02 -3.24
C ALA A 76 -9.30 -7.64 -3.70
N LYS A 77 -9.25 -8.91 -4.12
CA LYS A 77 -10.37 -9.64 -4.74
C LYS A 77 -11.55 -9.89 -3.77
N ASP A 78 -11.28 -9.84 -2.47
CA ASP A 78 -12.21 -10.13 -1.38
C ASP A 78 -13.08 -8.93 -0.96
N ILE A 79 -12.90 -7.76 -1.58
CA ILE A 79 -13.71 -6.58 -1.30
C ILE A 79 -15.17 -6.85 -1.70
N PRO A 80 -16.17 -6.44 -0.88
CA PRO A 80 -17.59 -6.54 -1.26
C PRO A 80 -17.95 -5.68 -2.48
N SER A 81 -18.72 -6.23 -3.42
CA SER A 81 -19.16 -5.56 -4.65
C SER A 81 -20.09 -4.38 -4.41
N GLY A 82 -20.91 -4.44 -3.35
CA GLY A 82 -21.86 -3.39 -3.00
C GLY A 82 -21.65 -2.89 -1.58
N LEU A 83 -21.45 -1.59 -1.44
CA LEU A 83 -21.27 -0.92 -0.15
C LEU A 83 -22.28 0.23 0.02
N ILE A 84 -22.47 0.69 1.26
CA ILE A 84 -23.30 1.84 1.60
C ILE A 84 -22.41 2.91 2.22
N GLY A 85 -22.33 4.06 1.55
CA GLY A 85 -21.51 5.19 1.92
C GLY A 85 -21.70 6.35 0.94
N ASP A 86 -20.89 7.37 1.05
CA ASP A 86 -20.96 8.53 0.15
C ASP A 86 -19.89 8.41 -0.93
N GLU A 87 -20.26 7.83 -2.07
CA GLU A 87 -19.38 7.57 -3.21
C GLU A 87 -18.67 8.84 -3.70
N ILE A 88 -19.39 9.97 -3.71
CA ILE A 88 -18.88 11.26 -4.19
C ILE A 88 -17.76 11.74 -3.28
N ARG A 89 -17.97 11.69 -1.95
CA ARG A 89 -16.94 12.09 -0.97
C ARG A 89 -15.77 11.12 -0.93
N LEU A 90 -16.01 9.82 -1.10
CA LEU A 90 -14.93 8.83 -1.25
C LEU A 90 -14.06 9.14 -2.48
N LYS A 91 -14.68 9.38 -3.65
CA LYS A 91 -13.96 9.79 -4.87
C LYS A 91 -13.16 11.06 -4.63
N GLN A 92 -13.74 12.06 -3.96
CA GLN A 92 -13.06 13.32 -3.62
C GLN A 92 -11.82 13.09 -2.75
N ILE A 93 -11.91 12.24 -1.72
CA ILE A 93 -10.77 11.88 -0.86
C ILE A 93 -9.64 11.26 -1.72
N LEU A 94 -9.96 10.24 -2.51
CA LEU A 94 -8.95 9.52 -3.29
C LEU A 94 -8.30 10.40 -4.36
N ILE A 95 -9.12 11.16 -5.10
CA ILE A 95 -8.64 12.07 -6.16
C ILE A 95 -7.70 13.14 -5.56
N ASN A 96 -8.02 13.70 -4.39
CA ASN A 96 -7.16 14.70 -3.75
C ASN A 96 -5.79 14.13 -3.37
N VAL A 97 -5.75 12.92 -2.81
CA VAL A 97 -4.48 12.27 -2.42
C VAL A 97 -3.69 11.82 -3.65
N LEU A 98 -4.34 11.19 -4.64
CA LEU A 98 -3.70 10.71 -5.87
C LEU A 98 -3.19 11.88 -6.74
N ASN A 99 -3.92 12.99 -6.80
CA ASN A 99 -3.45 14.19 -7.47
C ASN A 99 -2.18 14.74 -6.82
N ASN A 100 -2.11 14.74 -5.48
CA ASN A 100 -0.88 15.14 -4.79
C ASN A 100 0.27 14.18 -5.12
N ALA A 101 0.03 12.87 -5.12
CA ALA A 101 1.04 11.88 -5.50
C ALA A 101 1.60 12.13 -6.92
N VAL A 102 0.73 12.30 -7.92
CA VAL A 102 1.14 12.61 -9.31
C VAL A 102 1.85 13.96 -9.39
N LYS A 103 1.35 14.98 -8.68
CA LYS A 103 1.89 16.33 -8.68
C LYS A 103 3.30 16.42 -8.11
N TYR A 104 3.58 15.75 -6.98
CA TYR A 104 4.86 15.82 -6.26
C TYR A 104 5.87 14.71 -6.66
N THR A 105 5.52 13.89 -7.64
CA THR A 105 6.42 12.89 -8.23
C THR A 105 6.90 13.37 -9.60
N GLY A 106 8.21 13.57 -9.75
CA GLY A 106 8.80 13.98 -11.03
C GLY A 106 8.99 12.82 -12.00
N GLU A 107 9.54 11.72 -11.49
CA GLU A 107 9.80 10.47 -12.21
C GLU A 107 9.51 9.27 -11.29
N GLY A 108 9.31 8.10 -11.87
CA GLY A 108 9.01 6.87 -11.12
C GLY A 108 7.53 6.50 -11.17
N TYR A 109 6.93 6.21 -10.01
CA TYR A 109 5.60 5.60 -9.95
C TYR A 109 4.67 6.19 -8.90
N VAL A 110 3.37 6.02 -9.14
CA VAL A 110 2.27 6.21 -8.18
C VAL A 110 1.47 4.91 -8.11
N MET A 111 1.20 4.44 -6.91
CA MET A 111 0.49 3.18 -6.66
C MET A 111 -0.73 3.40 -5.76
N LEU A 112 -1.89 2.96 -6.23
CA LEU A 112 -3.11 2.82 -5.43
C LEU A 112 -3.29 1.37 -5.00
N SER A 113 -3.36 1.11 -3.71
CA SER A 113 -3.78 -0.18 -3.16
C SER A 113 -5.12 -0.05 -2.44
N VAL A 114 -6.05 -0.99 -2.67
CA VAL A 114 -7.36 -1.03 -2.03
C VAL A 114 -7.58 -2.41 -1.45
N GLN A 115 -7.98 -2.47 -0.19
CA GLN A 115 -8.30 -3.72 0.51
C GLN A 115 -9.38 -3.48 1.56
N CYS A 116 -9.96 -4.56 2.08
CA CYS A 116 -10.91 -4.50 3.19
C CYS A 116 -10.47 -5.34 4.39
N GLU A 117 -10.81 -4.84 5.57
CA GLU A 117 -10.72 -5.55 6.84
C GLU A 117 -12.14 -5.73 7.41
N LYS A 118 -12.47 -6.94 7.87
CA LYS A 118 -13.81 -7.24 8.38
C LYS A 118 -13.93 -6.70 9.81
N ILE A 119 -14.99 -5.94 10.08
CA ILE A 119 -15.32 -5.47 11.43
C ILE A 119 -16.34 -6.42 12.06
N ASP A 120 -17.49 -6.62 11.39
CA ASP A 120 -18.58 -7.46 11.86
C ASP A 120 -19.37 -8.10 10.69
N GLU A 121 -20.57 -8.61 10.97
CA GLU A 121 -21.43 -9.20 9.95
C GLU A 121 -22.03 -8.19 8.98
N ASP A 122 -22.03 -6.88 9.23
CA ASP A 122 -22.70 -5.90 8.35
C ASP A 122 -21.77 -4.77 7.89
N SER A 123 -20.53 -4.75 8.37
CA SER A 123 -19.57 -3.69 8.09
C SER A 123 -18.13 -4.18 7.83
N VAL A 124 -17.44 -3.39 7.03
CA VAL A 124 -16.03 -3.57 6.67
C VAL A 124 -15.31 -2.22 6.76
N THR A 125 -14.03 -2.22 7.11
CA THR A 125 -13.17 -1.06 6.93
C THR A 125 -12.51 -1.17 5.56
N LEU A 126 -12.73 -0.20 4.68
CA LEU A 126 -11.94 -0.06 3.46
C LEU A 126 -10.63 0.66 3.80
N VAL A 127 -9.51 0.07 3.38
CA VAL A 127 -8.17 0.60 3.55
C VAL A 127 -7.62 0.95 2.17
N TYR A 128 -7.49 2.24 1.91
CA TYR A 128 -6.87 2.79 0.71
C TYR A 128 -5.44 3.21 1.03
N SER A 129 -4.47 2.75 0.25
CA SER A 129 -3.07 3.16 0.37
C SER A 129 -2.60 3.78 -0.92
N VAL A 130 -2.22 5.06 -0.88
CA VAL A 130 -1.66 5.79 -2.01
C VAL A 130 -0.17 5.99 -1.74
N SER A 131 0.68 5.31 -2.52
CA SER A 131 2.13 5.39 -2.42
C SER A 131 2.71 6.09 -3.65
N ASP A 132 3.69 6.96 -3.45
CA ASP A 132 4.42 7.66 -4.51
C ASP A 132 5.93 7.52 -4.30
N SER A 133 6.70 7.56 -5.39
CA SER A 133 8.18 7.62 -5.34
C SER A 133 8.71 9.06 -5.46
N GLY A 134 7.90 10.04 -5.10
CA GLY A 134 8.19 11.45 -5.30
C GLY A 134 9.17 12.03 -4.30
N MET A 135 9.12 13.36 -4.15
CA MET A 135 10.09 14.09 -3.32
C MET A 135 10.00 13.80 -1.82
N GLY A 136 8.96 13.12 -1.35
CA GLY A 136 8.69 12.89 0.06
C GLY A 136 8.47 14.17 0.88
N ILE A 137 8.17 14.00 2.16
CA ILE A 137 7.79 15.08 3.07
C ILE A 137 8.77 15.08 4.24
N LYS A 138 9.34 16.25 4.55
CA LYS A 138 10.20 16.39 5.73
C LYS A 138 9.40 16.19 7.01
N ARG A 139 10.01 15.52 7.99
CA ARG A 139 9.39 15.19 9.28
C ARG A 139 8.78 16.38 10.01
N GLU A 140 9.47 17.52 10.01
CA GLU A 140 9.00 18.77 10.64
C GLU A 140 7.70 19.33 10.04
N ASN A 141 7.38 18.93 8.80
CA ASN A 141 6.22 19.42 8.07
C ASN A 141 5.00 18.49 8.18
N ILE A 142 5.18 17.21 8.54
CA ILE A 142 4.10 16.21 8.66
C ILE A 142 2.96 16.68 9.58
N PRO A 143 3.20 17.22 10.80
CA PRO A 143 2.13 17.67 11.69
C PRO A 143 1.22 18.75 11.10
N TYR A 144 1.71 19.44 10.07
CA TYR A 144 1.04 20.59 9.47
C TYR A 144 0.40 20.29 8.12
N LEU A 145 0.51 19.06 7.60
CA LEU A 145 0.00 18.69 6.27
C LEU A 145 -1.50 18.91 6.11
N PHE A 146 -2.25 18.70 7.18
CA PHE A 146 -3.71 18.84 7.20
C PHE A 146 -4.15 20.24 7.65
N THR A 147 -3.23 21.20 7.79
CA THR A 147 -3.54 22.59 8.12
C THR A 147 -3.99 23.34 6.87
N ALA A 148 -5.19 23.92 6.90
CA ALA A 148 -5.74 24.69 5.79
C ALA A 148 -4.81 25.86 5.38
N PHE A 149 -4.69 26.09 4.07
CA PHE A 149 -3.87 27.15 3.45
C PHE A 149 -2.36 27.04 3.67
N LYS A 150 -1.87 25.98 4.33
CA LYS A 150 -0.44 25.81 4.56
C LYS A 150 0.19 24.98 3.45
N ARG A 151 1.20 25.55 2.79
CA ARG A 151 2.03 24.85 1.80
C ARG A 151 3.39 24.52 2.42
N VAL A 152 3.88 23.32 2.15
CA VAL A 152 5.16 22.83 2.65
C VAL A 152 6.26 23.12 1.61
N ASP A 153 7.43 23.56 2.08
CA ASP A 153 8.61 23.87 1.25
C ASP A 153 8.32 24.84 0.08
N GLU A 154 7.76 26.01 0.37
CA GLU A 154 7.33 27.02 -0.63
C GLU A 154 8.44 27.44 -1.61
N GLU A 155 9.70 27.50 -1.19
CA GLU A 155 10.81 27.86 -2.07
C GLU A 155 11.07 26.81 -3.17
N LYS A 156 11.03 25.51 -2.82
CA LYS A 156 11.22 24.41 -3.79
C LYS A 156 9.96 24.11 -4.58
N ASN A 157 8.79 24.32 -3.97
CA ASN A 157 7.49 24.04 -4.57
C ASN A 157 6.84 25.28 -5.20
N LYS A 158 7.62 26.34 -5.44
CA LYS A 158 7.13 27.63 -5.97
C LYS A 158 6.44 27.47 -7.32
N TYR A 159 6.92 26.55 -8.15
CA TYR A 159 6.40 26.28 -9.48
C TYR A 159 5.29 25.21 -9.52
N ILE A 160 4.95 24.62 -8.36
CA ILE A 160 3.93 23.56 -8.31
C ILE A 160 2.61 24.19 -7.83
N GLU A 161 1.59 24.23 -8.68
CA GLU A 161 0.31 24.91 -8.44
C GLU A 161 -0.51 24.26 -7.30
N GLY A 162 -1.18 25.02 -6.42
CA GLY A 162 -2.08 24.42 -5.42
C GLY A 162 -2.57 25.37 -4.32
N THR A 163 -3.81 25.12 -3.88
CA THR A 163 -4.60 25.94 -2.94
C THR A 163 -4.19 25.73 -1.48
N GLY A 164 -3.56 24.60 -1.16
CA GLY A 164 -3.27 24.18 0.21
C GLY A 164 -4.51 23.69 0.98
N LEU A 165 -5.65 23.49 0.31
CA LEU A 165 -6.91 23.04 0.93
C LEU A 165 -7.19 21.54 0.76
N GLY A 166 -6.66 20.91 -0.29
CA GLY A 166 -6.99 19.52 -0.63
C GLY A 166 -6.79 18.51 0.50
N LEU A 167 -5.64 18.52 1.19
CA LEU A 167 -5.40 17.60 2.32
C LEU A 167 -6.24 17.95 3.55
N SER A 168 -6.48 19.24 3.84
CA SER A 168 -7.39 19.61 4.94
C SER A 168 -8.82 19.11 4.69
N ILE A 169 -9.30 19.17 3.44
CA ILE A 169 -10.61 18.62 3.05
C ILE A 169 -10.61 17.09 3.21
N VAL A 170 -9.53 16.40 2.80
CA VAL A 170 -9.38 14.95 3.01
C VAL A 170 -9.51 14.60 4.49
N LYS A 171 -8.80 15.30 5.38
CA LYS A 171 -8.85 15.04 6.82
C LYS A 171 -10.27 15.23 7.38
N GLN A 172 -10.93 16.33 6.99
CA GLN A 172 -12.29 16.64 7.41
C GLN A 172 -13.30 15.58 6.97
N LEU A 173 -13.25 15.16 5.70
CA LEU A 173 -14.13 14.14 5.16
C LEU A 173 -13.92 12.79 5.85
N VAL A 174 -12.65 12.37 6.00
CA VAL A 174 -12.30 11.13 6.70
C VAL A 174 -12.82 11.15 8.14
N ASP A 175 -12.67 12.27 8.85
CA ASP A 175 -13.13 12.41 10.24
C ASP A 175 -14.67 12.34 10.34
N ILE A 176 -15.43 13.01 9.46
CA ILE A 176 -16.91 12.91 9.45
C ILE A 176 -17.37 11.50 9.09
N MET A 177 -16.65 10.81 8.21
CA MET A 177 -16.95 9.42 7.83
C MET A 177 -16.52 8.39 8.90
N GLY A 178 -16.01 8.85 10.06
CA GLY A 178 -15.58 7.97 11.15
C GLY A 178 -14.31 7.17 10.82
N GLY A 179 -13.54 7.63 9.85
CA GLY A 179 -12.32 6.99 9.40
C GLY A 179 -11.05 7.55 10.06
N LYS A 180 -9.91 7.11 9.55
CA LYS A 180 -8.58 7.56 9.95
C LYS A 180 -7.71 7.78 8.72
N VAL A 181 -6.93 8.85 8.73
CA VAL A 181 -5.88 9.09 7.72
C VAL A 181 -4.53 9.14 8.39
N THR A 182 -3.54 8.55 7.77
CA THR A 182 -2.19 8.36 8.31
C THR A 182 -1.16 8.56 7.21
N VAL A 183 0.00 9.16 7.54
CA VAL A 183 1.01 9.53 6.54
C VAL A 183 2.38 9.02 6.95
N ASN A 184 2.95 8.17 6.09
CA ASN A 184 4.32 7.70 6.24
C ASN A 184 5.14 8.25 5.07
N SER A 185 6.13 9.10 5.35
CA SER A 185 6.90 9.75 4.29
C SER A 185 8.36 9.89 4.67
N VAL A 186 9.23 9.66 3.68
CA VAL A 186 10.67 9.84 3.80
C VAL A 186 11.09 10.83 2.74
N TYR A 187 11.71 11.93 3.17
CA TYR A 187 12.22 12.93 2.25
C TYR A 187 13.13 12.30 1.20
N THR A 188 12.91 12.65 -0.06
CA THR A 188 13.53 12.14 -1.28
C THR A 188 13.32 10.65 -1.61
N GLN A 189 12.46 9.93 -0.88
CA GLN A 189 12.12 8.53 -1.19
C GLN A 189 10.62 8.33 -1.49
N GLY A 190 9.81 9.35 -1.27
CA GLY A 190 8.37 9.34 -1.54
C GLY A 190 7.51 9.30 -0.28
N SER A 191 6.21 9.14 -0.48
CA SER A 191 5.21 9.14 0.60
C SER A 191 4.21 8.02 0.44
N THR A 192 3.57 7.64 1.54
CA THR A 192 2.45 6.70 1.56
C THR A 192 1.38 7.24 2.49
N PHE A 193 0.23 7.58 1.90
CA PHE A 193 -0.99 7.94 2.61
C PHE A 193 -1.85 6.69 2.79
N ILE A 194 -2.32 6.45 4.00
CA ILE A 194 -3.22 5.34 4.34
C ILE A 194 -4.51 5.95 4.87
N ILE A 195 -5.62 5.58 4.24
CA ILE A 195 -6.96 6.07 4.57
C ILE A 195 -7.84 4.85 4.88
N GLU A 196 -8.36 4.82 6.10
CA GLU A 196 -9.21 3.76 6.63
C GLU A 196 -10.62 4.34 6.81
N ILE A 197 -11.63 3.77 6.17
CA ILE A 197 -13.01 4.27 6.25
C ILE A 197 -13.97 3.10 6.50
N PRO A 198 -14.74 3.11 7.61
CA PRO A 198 -15.77 2.11 7.85
C PRO A 198 -16.93 2.27 6.85
N GLN A 199 -17.39 1.15 6.28
CA GLN A 199 -18.47 1.08 5.31
C GLN A 199 -19.43 -0.05 5.67
N LYS A 200 -20.73 0.17 5.44
CA LYS A 200 -21.73 -0.89 5.56
C LYS A 200 -21.76 -1.71 4.27
N VAL A 201 -22.04 -3.00 4.38
CA VAL A 201 -22.09 -3.92 3.24
C VAL A 201 -23.52 -4.04 2.72
N ALA A 202 -23.71 -3.81 1.42
CA ALA A 202 -24.98 -3.99 0.73
C ALA A 202 -25.03 -5.27 -0.11
N ASP A 203 -23.89 -5.69 -0.64
CA ASP A 203 -23.70 -6.96 -1.36
C ASP A 203 -22.31 -7.50 -1.02
N ARG A 204 -22.29 -8.71 -0.46
CA ARG A 204 -21.09 -9.42 0.00
C ARG A 204 -20.36 -10.16 -1.11
N SER A 205 -20.95 -10.25 -2.29
CA SER A 205 -20.31 -10.91 -3.42
C SER A 205 -18.93 -10.27 -3.63
N PRO A 206 -17.84 -11.06 -3.61
CA PRO A 206 -16.52 -10.50 -3.82
C PRO A 206 -16.46 -9.86 -5.21
N ILE A 207 -15.75 -8.74 -5.33
CA ILE A 207 -15.56 -8.07 -6.62
C ILE A 207 -14.89 -8.96 -7.67
N GLY A 208 -14.22 -10.05 -7.27
CA GLY A 208 -13.65 -11.04 -8.18
C GLY A 208 -12.28 -10.65 -8.73
N SER A 209 -11.90 -11.16 -9.91
CA SER A 209 -10.59 -10.88 -10.51
C SER A 209 -10.49 -9.42 -11.00
N PRO A 210 -9.27 -8.82 -10.98
CA PRO A 210 -9.08 -7.45 -11.44
C PRO A 210 -9.42 -7.21 -12.92
N GLU A 211 -9.54 -8.28 -13.72
CA GLU A 211 -10.05 -8.24 -15.11
C GLU A 211 -11.47 -7.66 -15.19
N ILE A 212 -12.24 -7.70 -14.09
CA ILE A 212 -13.58 -7.12 -14.03
C ILE A 212 -13.53 -5.59 -14.09
N LEU A 213 -12.44 -4.95 -13.64
CA LEU A 213 -12.22 -3.50 -13.81
C LEU A 213 -12.14 -3.13 -15.30
N MET A 214 -11.58 -4.02 -16.14
CA MET A 214 -11.54 -3.86 -17.59
C MET A 214 -12.91 -4.12 -18.26
N ARG A 215 -13.75 -4.97 -17.66
CA ARG A 215 -15.10 -5.27 -18.20
C ARG A 215 -16.14 -4.20 -17.86
N HIS A 216 -15.97 -3.47 -16.75
CA HIS A 216 -16.90 -2.42 -16.31
C HIS A 216 -16.43 -1.00 -16.70
N GLY A 217 -15.12 -0.77 -16.81
CA GLY A 217 -14.57 0.38 -17.54
C GLY A 217 -14.34 -0.01 -18.99
N GLY A 218 -15.36 0.15 -19.84
CA GLY A 218 -15.40 -0.37 -21.22
C GLY A 218 -14.08 -0.24 -22.00
N GLU A 219 -13.88 -1.19 -22.91
CA GLU A 219 -12.71 -1.50 -23.77
C GLU A 219 -12.05 -0.35 -24.58
N ARG A 220 -12.18 0.94 -24.23
CA ARG A 220 -11.83 2.07 -25.11
C ARG A 220 -11.04 3.18 -24.43
N ALA A 221 -10.04 2.85 -23.61
CA ALA A 221 -9.28 3.85 -22.85
C ALA A 221 -7.79 4.02 -23.24
N LEU A 222 -7.33 3.53 -24.40
CA LEU A 222 -5.92 3.66 -24.78
C LEU A 222 -5.74 4.14 -26.22
N VAL A 223 -5.12 5.32 -26.34
CA VAL A 223 -4.76 6.06 -27.57
C VAL A 223 -5.95 6.77 -28.23
N TYR A 224 -5.88 8.11 -28.35
CA TYR A 224 -6.90 8.88 -29.08
C TYR A 224 -6.70 8.69 -30.59
N SER A 225 -7.21 7.58 -31.10
CA SER A 225 -7.92 7.54 -32.38
C SER A 225 -9.42 7.44 -32.05
N SER A 226 -10.30 7.91 -32.93
CA SER A 226 -11.76 7.80 -32.75
C SER A 226 -12.12 6.37 -32.34
N SER A 227 -12.80 6.19 -31.21
CA SER A 227 -13.04 4.86 -30.62
C SER A 227 -13.91 3.94 -31.50
N PHE A 228 -14.55 4.52 -32.52
CA PHE A 228 -15.27 3.86 -33.59
C PHE A 228 -15.47 4.82 -34.76
N GLU A 229 -15.82 4.27 -35.92
CA GLU A 229 -16.42 5.04 -37.01
C GLU A 229 -17.86 4.58 -37.25
N ALA A 230 -18.77 5.51 -37.52
CA ALA A 230 -20.16 5.21 -37.87
C ALA A 230 -20.67 6.14 -38.99
N PRO A 231 -20.12 6.05 -40.21
CA PRO A 231 -20.40 6.98 -41.30
C PRO A 231 -21.86 6.97 -41.79
N LYS A 232 -22.63 5.93 -41.43
CA LYS A 232 -24.05 5.79 -41.75
C LYS A 232 -24.99 6.31 -40.65
N ALA A 233 -24.47 6.57 -39.45
CA ALA A 233 -25.27 7.07 -38.35
C ALA A 233 -25.59 8.56 -38.54
N ARG A 234 -26.86 8.91 -38.36
CA ARG A 234 -27.36 10.29 -38.32
C ARG A 234 -27.64 10.70 -36.88
N VAL A 235 -27.07 11.82 -36.46
CA VAL A 235 -27.17 12.37 -35.11
C VAL A 235 -27.71 13.80 -35.17
N LEU A 236 -28.68 14.12 -34.32
CA LEU A 236 -29.15 15.49 -34.14
C LEU A 236 -28.62 16.05 -32.81
N ILE A 237 -28.02 17.24 -32.84
CA ILE A 237 -27.59 17.97 -31.63
C ILE A 237 -28.46 19.20 -31.47
N VAL A 238 -29.13 19.34 -30.34
CA VAL A 238 -30.06 20.42 -30.04
C VAL A 238 -29.56 21.21 -28.83
N ASP A 239 -29.28 22.48 -29.02
CA ASP A 239 -28.81 23.41 -27.98
C ASP A 239 -29.08 24.84 -28.45
N ASP A 240 -29.57 25.70 -27.56
CA ASP A 240 -29.94 27.09 -27.89
C ASP A 240 -28.71 27.98 -28.15
N THR A 241 -27.53 27.51 -27.72
CA THR A 241 -26.28 28.25 -27.80
C THR A 241 -25.44 27.74 -28.97
N ALA A 242 -25.27 28.59 -30.01
CA ALA A 242 -24.49 28.25 -31.21
C ALA A 242 -23.05 27.75 -30.90
N ALA A 243 -22.43 28.25 -29.83
CA ALA A 243 -21.11 27.80 -29.39
C ALA A 243 -21.12 26.33 -28.92
N ASN A 244 -22.16 25.88 -28.20
CA ASN A 244 -22.29 24.51 -27.73
C ASN A 244 -22.50 23.54 -28.89
N LEU A 245 -23.36 23.92 -29.85
CA LEU A 245 -23.55 23.17 -31.11
C LEU A 245 -22.23 22.98 -31.85
N MET A 246 -21.43 24.04 -31.98
CA MET A 246 -20.12 23.98 -32.61
C MET A 246 -19.16 23.05 -31.85
N VAL A 247 -19.11 23.15 -30.51
CA VAL A 247 -18.24 22.31 -29.67
C VAL A 247 -18.62 20.84 -29.83
N ALA A 248 -19.88 20.48 -29.63
CA ALA A 248 -20.35 19.10 -29.71
C ALA A 248 -20.12 18.50 -31.12
N THR A 249 -20.35 19.29 -32.18
CA THR A 249 -20.07 18.87 -33.56
C THR A 249 -18.57 18.60 -33.78
N LYS A 250 -17.69 19.47 -33.26
CA LYS A 250 -16.24 19.28 -33.36
C LYS A 250 -15.78 18.04 -32.58
N LEU A 251 -16.35 17.81 -31.40
CA LEU A 251 -16.02 16.67 -30.55
C LEU A 251 -16.38 15.32 -31.20
N LEU A 252 -17.44 15.25 -32.00
CA LEU A 252 -17.87 14.01 -32.66
C LEU A 252 -17.32 13.84 -34.08
N ARG A 253 -16.53 14.79 -34.58
CA ARG A 253 -16.11 14.84 -35.98
C ARG A 253 -15.37 13.57 -36.45
N ASP A 254 -14.49 13.05 -35.61
CA ASP A 254 -13.62 11.93 -35.99
C ASP A 254 -14.36 10.59 -36.01
N THR A 255 -15.56 10.50 -35.43
CA THR A 255 -16.45 9.33 -35.54
C THR A 255 -17.13 9.17 -36.90
N LYS A 256 -16.97 10.18 -37.78
CA LYS A 256 -17.56 10.27 -39.13
C LYS A 256 -19.09 10.22 -39.20
N VAL A 257 -19.80 10.32 -38.07
CA VAL A 257 -21.27 10.39 -38.07
C VAL A 257 -21.78 11.63 -38.81
N MET A 258 -22.98 11.51 -39.40
CA MET A 258 -23.67 12.63 -40.04
C MET A 258 -24.38 13.45 -38.96
N ILE A 259 -23.89 14.66 -38.70
CA ILE A 259 -24.42 15.54 -37.66
C ILE A 259 -25.29 16.63 -38.27
N ASP A 260 -26.54 16.69 -37.82
CA ASP A 260 -27.40 17.87 -37.99
C ASP A 260 -27.47 18.63 -36.64
N THR A 261 -27.59 19.95 -36.68
CA THR A 261 -27.77 20.79 -35.48
C THR A 261 -29.10 21.51 -35.51
N ALA A 262 -29.66 21.80 -34.33
CA ALA A 262 -30.83 22.66 -34.15
C ALA A 262 -30.62 23.63 -32.99
N GLY A 263 -30.94 24.91 -33.20
CA GLY A 263 -30.80 25.99 -32.22
C GLY A 263 -32.01 26.18 -31.30
N SER A 264 -33.03 25.33 -31.40
CA SER A 264 -34.25 25.40 -30.58
C SER A 264 -35.04 24.09 -30.65
N GLY A 265 -35.95 23.89 -29.70
CA GLY A 265 -36.90 22.76 -29.73
C GLY A 265 -37.80 22.76 -30.98
N GLU A 266 -38.23 23.93 -31.45
CA GLU A 266 -39.04 24.06 -32.68
C GLU A 266 -38.25 23.63 -33.93
N GLU A 267 -37.00 24.07 -34.06
CA GLU A 267 -36.13 23.64 -35.16
C GLU A 267 -35.85 22.13 -35.09
N ALA A 268 -35.68 21.57 -33.88
CA ALA A 268 -35.53 20.14 -33.68
C ALA A 268 -36.77 19.38 -34.19
N LEU A 269 -37.98 19.83 -33.83
CA LEU A 269 -39.23 19.22 -34.29
C LEU A 269 -39.38 19.27 -35.82
N GLN A 270 -39.00 20.37 -36.46
CA GLN A 270 -39.03 20.47 -37.93
C GLN A 270 -38.07 19.49 -38.60
N LYS A 271 -36.89 19.27 -38.00
CA LYS A 271 -35.90 18.32 -38.51
C LYS A 271 -36.32 16.87 -38.28
N THR A 272 -36.86 16.53 -37.11
CA THR A 272 -37.34 15.17 -36.79
C THR A 272 -38.58 14.77 -37.57
N LEU A 273 -39.33 15.74 -38.12
CA LEU A 273 -40.43 15.47 -39.04
C LEU A 273 -39.94 14.90 -40.38
N ASN A 274 -38.83 15.44 -40.88
CA ASN A 274 -38.36 15.20 -42.25
C ASN A 274 -37.14 14.27 -42.33
N ASN A 275 -36.49 13.97 -41.21
CA ASN A 275 -35.30 13.14 -41.15
C ASN A 275 -35.43 12.09 -40.06
N GLU A 276 -34.83 10.93 -40.32
CA GLU A 276 -34.63 9.86 -39.34
C GLU A 276 -33.26 10.02 -38.68
N TYR A 277 -33.26 10.14 -37.36
CA TYR A 277 -32.07 10.19 -36.52
C TYR A 277 -31.95 8.93 -35.69
N HIS A 278 -30.72 8.45 -35.52
CA HIS A 278 -30.43 7.30 -34.67
C HIS A 278 -30.28 7.75 -33.21
N VAL A 279 -29.62 8.89 -33.02
CA VAL A 279 -29.37 9.50 -31.71
C VAL A 279 -29.66 10.99 -31.75
N ILE A 280 -30.29 11.51 -30.71
CA ILE A 280 -30.51 12.94 -30.48
C ILE A 280 -29.86 13.33 -29.15
N PHE A 281 -28.92 14.27 -29.19
CA PHE A 281 -28.40 14.93 -28.00
C PHE A 281 -29.20 16.22 -27.77
N MET A 282 -29.89 16.31 -26.63
CA MET A 282 -30.85 17.37 -26.35
C MET A 282 -30.45 18.16 -25.11
N ASP A 283 -30.24 19.47 -25.22
CA ASP A 283 -30.08 20.30 -24.04
C ASP A 283 -31.36 20.31 -23.20
N HIS A 284 -31.23 20.18 -21.87
CA HIS A 284 -32.39 20.29 -20.99
C HIS A 284 -32.91 21.72 -20.95
N VAL A 285 -32.02 22.71 -20.78
CA VAL A 285 -32.45 24.09 -20.53
C VAL A 285 -32.39 24.86 -21.84
N MET A 286 -33.53 25.00 -22.50
CA MET A 286 -33.69 25.80 -23.71
C MET A 286 -34.84 26.82 -23.55
N PRO A 287 -34.76 28.00 -24.18
CA PRO A 287 -35.83 28.98 -24.17
C PRO A 287 -37.09 28.48 -24.89
N GLU A 288 -38.25 28.95 -24.44
CA GLU A 288 -39.59 28.65 -24.98
C GLU A 288 -40.06 27.20 -24.80
N MET A 289 -39.25 26.23 -25.21
CA MET A 289 -39.51 24.79 -25.11
C MET A 289 -38.28 24.10 -24.54
N ASP A 290 -38.42 23.50 -23.36
CA ASP A 290 -37.31 22.80 -22.71
C ASP A 290 -37.06 21.42 -23.34
N GLY A 291 -35.93 20.79 -23.00
CA GLY A 291 -35.54 19.50 -23.56
C GLY A 291 -36.48 18.34 -23.22
N ILE A 292 -37.16 18.40 -22.07
CA ILE A 292 -38.12 17.36 -21.65
C ILE A 292 -39.39 17.49 -22.51
N GLU A 293 -39.93 18.69 -22.64
CA GLU A 293 -41.07 19.00 -23.49
C GLU A 293 -40.78 18.65 -24.96
N CYS A 294 -39.62 19.05 -25.48
CA CYS A 294 -39.21 18.76 -26.85
C CYS A 294 -39.12 17.24 -27.09
N MET A 295 -38.55 16.48 -26.14
CA MET A 295 -38.47 15.01 -26.22
C MET A 295 -39.87 14.39 -26.30
N HIS A 296 -40.81 14.80 -25.43
CA HIS A 296 -42.20 14.31 -25.45
C HIS A 296 -42.91 14.62 -26.77
N LEU A 297 -42.66 15.82 -27.34
CA LEU A 297 -43.21 16.21 -28.64
C LEU A 297 -42.61 15.38 -29.79
N ILE A 298 -41.30 15.10 -29.78
CA ILE A 298 -40.66 14.21 -30.77
C ILE A 298 -41.29 12.80 -30.73
N ARG A 299 -41.54 12.24 -29.53
CA ARG A 299 -42.17 10.91 -29.38
C ARG A 299 -43.61 10.87 -29.88
N THR A 300 -44.35 11.97 -29.76
CA THR A 300 -45.78 12.07 -30.12
C THR A 300 -46.03 12.71 -31.49
N GLN A 301 -44.97 13.14 -32.19
CA GLN A 301 -45.05 13.84 -33.47
C GLN A 301 -45.72 12.97 -34.55
N THR A 302 -46.92 13.35 -34.98
CA THR A 302 -47.68 12.59 -35.99
C THR A 302 -46.97 12.66 -37.34
N GLY A 303 -46.62 11.50 -37.90
CA GLY A 303 -45.87 11.41 -39.16
C GLY A 303 -44.36 11.72 -39.02
N GLY A 304 -43.84 11.95 -37.81
CA GLY A 304 -42.42 12.18 -37.59
C GLY A 304 -41.59 10.93 -37.84
N LEU A 305 -40.39 11.11 -38.42
CA LEU A 305 -39.48 10.02 -38.80
C LEU A 305 -38.52 9.62 -37.68
N SER A 306 -38.40 10.41 -36.61
CA SER A 306 -37.46 10.16 -35.50
C SER A 306 -38.13 9.79 -34.17
N ARG A 307 -39.35 9.25 -34.21
CA ARG A 307 -40.11 8.90 -32.98
C ARG A 307 -39.45 7.83 -32.13
N ASP A 308 -38.63 6.98 -32.73
CA ASP A 308 -37.91 5.87 -32.08
C ASP A 308 -36.42 6.16 -31.88
N ALA A 309 -35.96 7.37 -32.21
CA ALA A 309 -34.57 7.78 -32.02
C ALA A 309 -34.14 7.66 -30.56
N ARG A 310 -32.89 7.32 -30.28
CA ARG A 310 -32.38 7.35 -28.90
C ARG A 310 -32.12 8.79 -28.47
N ILE A 311 -32.64 9.22 -27.33
CA ILE A 311 -32.52 10.62 -26.89
C ILE A 311 -31.72 10.68 -25.59
N SER A 312 -30.58 11.37 -25.64
CA SER A 312 -29.72 11.62 -24.48
C SER A 312 -29.75 13.09 -24.09
N VAL A 313 -30.01 13.37 -22.81
CA VAL A 313 -30.08 14.76 -22.32
C VAL A 313 -28.70 15.30 -22.00
N LEU A 314 -28.40 16.52 -22.43
CA LEU A 314 -27.24 17.30 -22.00
C LEU A 314 -27.68 18.21 -20.84
N THR A 315 -27.01 18.14 -19.70
CA THR A 315 -27.45 18.89 -18.51
C THR A 315 -26.29 19.39 -17.66
N ALA A 316 -26.43 20.55 -17.03
CA ALA A 316 -25.47 21.07 -16.05
C ALA A 316 -25.66 20.47 -14.64
N ASN A 317 -26.73 19.72 -14.40
CA ASN A 317 -27.07 19.22 -13.06
C ASN A 317 -26.59 17.77 -12.86
N ALA A 318 -25.91 17.50 -11.75
CA ALA A 318 -25.34 16.19 -11.42
C ALA A 318 -25.90 15.70 -10.07
N GLY A 319 -26.56 14.53 -10.09
CA GLY A 319 -27.08 13.85 -8.90
C GLY A 319 -27.83 12.56 -9.24
N ALA A 320 -27.83 11.57 -8.35
CA ALA A 320 -28.51 10.29 -8.56
C ALA A 320 -30.03 10.46 -8.74
N ASP A 321 -30.63 11.40 -7.99
CA ASP A 321 -32.06 11.73 -8.09
C ASP A 321 -32.43 12.34 -9.45
N VAL A 322 -31.48 13.03 -10.09
CA VAL A 322 -31.65 13.69 -11.39
C VAL A 322 -31.58 12.67 -12.54
N LYS A 323 -30.68 11.69 -12.44
CA LYS A 323 -30.60 10.58 -13.41
C LYS A 323 -31.89 9.76 -13.44
N GLU A 324 -32.44 9.46 -12.26
CA GLU A 324 -33.70 8.71 -12.16
C GLU A 324 -34.90 9.53 -12.68
N MET A 325 -34.87 10.86 -12.52
CA MET A 325 -35.86 11.75 -13.12
C MET A 325 -35.86 11.68 -14.64
N TYR A 326 -34.71 11.87 -15.32
CA TYR A 326 -34.66 11.78 -16.78
C TYR A 326 -35.04 10.40 -17.33
N ARG A 327 -34.67 9.33 -16.61
CA ARG A 327 -35.08 7.97 -16.96
C ARG A 327 -36.59 7.79 -16.88
N LYS A 328 -37.24 8.37 -15.87
CA LYS A 328 -38.71 8.36 -15.72
C LYS A 328 -39.41 9.19 -16.79
N GLU A 329 -38.83 10.31 -17.20
CA GLU A 329 -39.34 11.13 -18.30
C GLU A 329 -39.23 10.43 -19.65
N GLY A 330 -38.27 9.51 -19.83
CA GLY A 330 -38.16 8.67 -21.03
C GLY A 330 -36.89 8.88 -21.85
N PHE A 331 -35.86 9.53 -21.28
CA PHE A 331 -34.55 9.63 -21.91
C PHE A 331 -33.81 8.28 -21.87
N ASP A 332 -33.11 7.97 -22.95
CA ASP A 332 -32.29 6.77 -23.08
C ASP A 332 -30.89 6.92 -22.45
N GLY A 333 -30.53 8.16 -22.10
CA GLY A 333 -29.19 8.55 -21.71
C GLY A 333 -29.09 9.95 -21.12
N TYR A 334 -27.93 10.26 -20.54
CA TYR A 334 -27.63 11.62 -20.08
C TYR A 334 -26.12 11.90 -20.11
N VAL A 335 -25.75 13.14 -20.38
CA VAL A 335 -24.37 13.63 -20.37
C VAL A 335 -24.30 14.92 -19.55
N ILE A 336 -23.36 14.97 -18.61
CA ILE A 336 -23.14 16.16 -17.79
C ILE A 336 -22.28 17.16 -18.57
N LYS A 337 -22.72 18.42 -18.61
CA LYS A 337 -21.96 19.57 -19.10
C LYS A 337 -20.92 19.98 -18.02
N PRO A 338 -19.69 20.37 -18.39
CA PRO A 338 -19.18 20.55 -19.74
C PRO A 338 -18.91 19.22 -20.46
N VAL A 339 -19.39 19.11 -21.71
CA VAL A 339 -19.21 17.91 -22.53
C VAL A 339 -17.74 17.74 -22.92
N SER A 340 -17.19 16.54 -22.72
CA SER A 340 -15.88 16.15 -23.24
C SER A 340 -16.04 15.24 -24.44
N GLY A 341 -15.08 15.23 -25.38
CA GLY A 341 -15.14 14.37 -26.56
C GLY A 341 -15.33 12.89 -26.21
N LYS A 342 -14.55 12.40 -25.24
CA LYS A 342 -14.65 11.02 -24.75
C LYS A 342 -16.03 10.67 -24.20
N THR A 343 -16.61 11.56 -23.38
CA THR A 343 -17.93 11.32 -22.77
C THR A 343 -19.04 11.31 -23.83
N LEU A 344 -18.96 12.23 -24.79
CA LEU A 344 -19.94 12.36 -25.85
C LEU A 344 -19.85 11.21 -26.88
N GLU A 345 -18.63 10.80 -27.24
CA GLU A 345 -18.38 9.63 -28.10
C GLU A 345 -18.86 8.33 -27.45
N TYR A 346 -18.55 8.14 -26.16
CA TYR A 346 -18.99 6.96 -25.43
C TYR A 346 -20.51 6.85 -25.39
N GLU A 347 -21.19 7.96 -25.06
CA GLU A 347 -22.65 7.98 -25.01
C GLU A 347 -23.26 7.77 -26.39
N LEU A 348 -22.66 8.34 -27.44
CA LEU A 348 -23.09 8.11 -28.81
C LEU A 348 -22.95 6.63 -29.21
N GLN A 349 -21.79 6.03 -28.95
CA GLN A 349 -21.55 4.62 -29.24
C GLN A 349 -22.56 3.71 -28.52
N ARG A 350 -22.82 3.97 -27.24
CA ARG A 350 -23.75 3.19 -26.41
C ARG A 350 -25.18 3.21 -26.95
N LEU A 351 -25.58 4.31 -27.57
CA LEU A 351 -26.93 4.52 -28.09
C LEU A 351 -27.10 4.10 -29.55
N LEU A 352 -26.01 3.98 -30.30
CA LEU A 352 -26.05 3.52 -31.68
C LEU A 352 -26.31 2.01 -31.75
N PRO A 353 -27.07 1.54 -32.76
CA PRO A 353 -27.12 0.12 -33.10
C PRO A 353 -25.73 -0.43 -33.45
N ASP A 354 -25.40 -1.62 -32.94
CA ASP A 354 -24.10 -2.28 -33.16
C ASP A 354 -23.74 -2.42 -34.65
N GLU A 355 -24.74 -2.59 -35.51
CA GLU A 355 -24.60 -2.75 -36.97
C GLU A 355 -24.05 -1.51 -37.69
N LEU A 356 -24.10 -0.33 -37.07
CA LEU A 356 -23.63 0.94 -37.63
C LEU A 356 -22.22 1.33 -37.19
N VAL A 357 -21.63 0.56 -36.27
CA VAL A 357 -20.37 0.86 -35.61
C VAL A 357 -19.28 -0.04 -36.20
N SER A 358 -18.28 0.54 -36.87
CA SER A 358 -17.05 -0.17 -37.24
C SER A 358 -15.95 0.12 -36.21
N LEU A 359 -15.45 -0.93 -35.59
CA LEU A 359 -14.29 -0.90 -34.70
C LEU A 359 -13.00 -0.90 -35.54
N ASP A 360 -12.05 -0.03 -35.18
CA ASP A 360 -10.72 -0.01 -35.81
C ASP A 360 -9.89 -1.15 -35.22
N THR A 361 -9.87 -2.31 -35.88
CA THR A 361 -9.16 -3.52 -35.42
C THR A 361 -7.65 -3.41 -35.67
N THR A 362 -6.89 -3.06 -34.64
CA THR A 362 -5.49 -3.47 -34.48
C THR A 362 -5.28 -4.02 -33.06
N GLU A 363 -5.74 -5.26 -32.82
CA GLU A 363 -5.94 -5.80 -31.47
C GLU A 363 -4.91 -6.82 -30.97
N GLU A 364 -3.89 -7.24 -31.72
CA GLU A 364 -2.99 -8.32 -31.26
C GLU A 364 -1.68 -7.89 -30.58
N GLN A 365 -1.40 -6.59 -30.44
CA GLN A 365 -0.20 -6.09 -29.71
C GLN A 365 -0.50 -5.32 -28.42
N VAL A 366 -1.77 -5.07 -28.09
CA VAL A 366 -2.15 -4.19 -26.95
C VAL A 366 -2.38 -4.95 -25.64
N LEU A 367 -2.63 -6.27 -25.68
CA LEU A 367 -3.01 -7.05 -24.49
C LEU A 367 -1.87 -7.28 -23.48
N GLU A 368 -0.61 -7.33 -23.89
CA GLU A 368 0.51 -7.54 -22.96
C GLU A 368 0.91 -6.25 -22.21
N ASP A 369 0.84 -5.07 -22.83
CA ASP A 369 1.15 -3.79 -22.17
C ASP A 369 0.00 -3.26 -21.28
N SER A 370 -1.23 -3.70 -21.51
CA SER A 370 -2.42 -3.19 -20.82
C SER A 370 -2.77 -3.91 -19.52
N THR A 371 -2.03 -4.95 -19.11
CA THR A 371 -2.24 -5.67 -17.83
C THR A 371 -1.16 -5.41 -16.79
N ALA A 372 0.01 -4.89 -17.17
CA ALA A 372 1.16 -4.71 -16.27
C ALA A 372 0.89 -3.77 -15.08
N TRP A 373 -0.05 -2.83 -15.22
CA TRP A 373 -0.40 -1.83 -14.22
C TRP A 373 -1.44 -2.32 -13.19
N ILE A 374 -2.18 -3.40 -13.46
CA ILE A 374 -3.07 -4.04 -12.48
C ILE A 374 -2.40 -5.32 -11.96
N ARG A 375 -1.89 -5.30 -10.74
CA ARG A 375 -1.45 -6.54 -10.07
C ARG A 375 -2.53 -6.98 -9.09
N GLY A 376 -3.17 -8.11 -9.40
CA GLY A 376 -4.28 -8.65 -8.60
C GLY A 376 -3.92 -9.48 -7.38
N ASP A 377 -2.64 -9.62 -7.04
CA ASP A 377 -2.21 -10.77 -6.22
C ASP A 377 -1.49 -10.44 -4.91
N SER A 378 -1.26 -9.17 -4.54
CA SER A 378 -0.57 -8.88 -3.29
C SER A 378 -1.31 -7.90 -2.40
N LYS A 379 -2.39 -8.36 -1.74
CA LYS A 379 -2.97 -7.66 -0.58
C LYS A 379 -1.82 -7.25 0.35
N LYS A 380 -1.75 -5.97 0.74
CA LYS A 380 -0.71 -5.53 1.69
C LYS A 380 -0.92 -6.32 2.98
N LEU A 381 0.17 -6.78 3.58
CA LEU A 381 0.07 -7.40 4.90
C LEU A 381 -0.47 -6.37 5.89
N ASN A 382 -1.43 -6.75 6.73
CA ASN A 382 -1.89 -5.81 7.76
C ASN A 382 -0.73 -5.44 8.69
N VAL A 383 0.02 -6.44 9.14
CA VAL A 383 1.22 -6.28 9.96
C VAL A 383 2.36 -7.11 9.38
N ILE A 384 3.51 -6.48 9.13
CA ILE A 384 4.76 -7.18 8.84
C ILE A 384 5.67 -7.17 10.08
N ILE A 385 6.25 -8.33 10.40
CA ILE A 385 7.21 -8.45 11.49
C ILE A 385 8.61 -8.29 10.93
N THR A 386 9.39 -7.40 11.55
CA THR A 386 10.78 -7.17 11.19
C THR A 386 11.71 -7.36 12.37
N VAL A 387 12.95 -7.75 12.11
CA VAL A 387 13.96 -8.14 13.11
C VAL A 387 15.36 -7.82 12.58
N PRO A 388 16.34 -7.54 13.44
CA PRO A 388 17.74 -7.49 13.03
C PRO A 388 18.28 -8.88 12.67
N SER A 389 19.35 -8.95 11.87
CA SER A 389 19.98 -10.21 11.39
C SER A 389 20.48 -11.16 12.47
N VAL A 390 20.55 -10.71 13.72
CA VAL A 390 20.85 -11.55 14.90
C VAL A 390 19.73 -12.51 15.30
N VAL A 391 18.69 -12.64 14.47
CA VAL A 391 17.56 -13.55 14.62
C VAL A 391 17.93 -14.90 14.00
N ASP A 392 18.55 -15.79 14.79
CA ASP A 392 19.03 -17.10 14.32
C ASP A 392 17.87 -18.07 14.03
N LEU A 393 17.12 -17.81 12.96
CA LEU A 393 16.01 -18.60 12.46
C LEU A 393 16.40 -19.35 11.17
N PRO A 394 15.85 -20.57 10.95
CA PRO A 394 15.94 -21.24 9.66
C PRO A 394 15.38 -20.38 8.52
N LYS A 395 16.09 -20.34 7.38
CA LYS A 395 15.66 -19.59 6.18
C LYS A 395 14.23 -19.92 5.74
N GLU A 396 13.87 -21.21 5.80
CA GLU A 396 12.52 -21.71 5.51
C GLU A 396 11.42 -21.00 6.32
N LEU A 397 11.68 -20.65 7.59
CA LEU A 397 10.71 -19.96 8.44
C LEU A 397 10.69 -18.45 8.16
N VAL A 398 11.83 -17.86 7.84
CA VAL A 398 11.92 -16.45 7.44
C VAL A 398 11.13 -16.22 6.16
N GLU A 399 11.28 -17.09 5.17
CA GLU A 399 10.57 -17.05 3.89
C GLU A 399 9.07 -17.31 4.08
N ARG A 400 8.69 -18.37 4.81
CA ARG A 400 7.26 -18.70 5.06
C ARG A 400 6.49 -17.53 5.67
N TYR A 401 7.07 -16.90 6.69
CA TYR A 401 6.41 -15.84 7.45
C TYR A 401 6.73 -14.43 6.92
N HIS A 402 7.44 -14.32 5.79
CA HIS A 402 7.83 -13.05 5.18
C HIS A 402 8.50 -12.08 6.17
N ILE A 403 9.36 -12.61 7.05
CA ILE A 403 10.00 -11.84 8.11
C ILE A 403 11.03 -10.88 7.50
N GLY A 404 10.85 -9.58 7.70
CA GLY A 404 11.80 -8.58 7.23
C GLY A 404 13.06 -8.56 8.09
N ILE A 405 14.21 -8.92 7.53
CA ILE A 405 15.49 -8.89 8.23
C ILE A 405 16.27 -7.62 7.85
N ILE A 406 16.62 -6.80 8.84
CA ILE A 406 17.55 -5.69 8.67
C ILE A 406 18.98 -6.15 9.03
N PRO A 407 19.95 -6.07 8.11
CA PRO A 407 21.29 -6.57 8.36
C PRO A 407 22.05 -5.68 9.34
N MET A 408 22.68 -6.28 10.34
CA MET A 408 23.68 -5.58 11.16
C MET A 408 25.03 -5.56 10.46
N LYS A 409 25.90 -4.62 10.82
CA LYS A 409 27.26 -4.50 10.27
C LYS A 409 28.29 -5.15 11.19
N ILE A 410 29.30 -5.76 10.58
CA ILE A 410 30.47 -6.33 11.23
C ILE A 410 31.68 -5.58 10.72
N ASN A 411 32.30 -4.81 11.61
CA ASN A 411 33.52 -4.07 11.33
C ASN A 411 34.72 -4.95 11.64
N THR A 412 35.58 -5.07 10.64
CA THR A 412 36.89 -5.70 10.73
C THR A 412 37.97 -4.68 10.38
N ASP A 413 39.23 -5.04 10.55
CA ASP A 413 40.34 -4.18 10.11
C ASP A 413 40.36 -3.96 8.58
N ASN A 414 39.65 -4.81 7.82
CA ASN A 414 39.58 -4.77 6.36
C ASN A 414 38.31 -4.07 5.81
N GLY A 415 37.43 -3.59 6.68
CA GLY A 415 36.18 -2.93 6.26
C GLY A 415 34.95 -3.38 7.04
N SER A 416 33.79 -2.86 6.62
CA SER A 416 32.47 -3.11 7.19
C SER A 416 31.65 -4.02 6.28
N PHE A 417 31.06 -5.07 6.85
CA PHE A 417 30.33 -6.10 6.11
C PHE A 417 28.95 -6.32 6.73
N ARG A 418 27.90 -6.43 5.90
CA ARG A 418 26.53 -6.72 6.36
C ARG A 418 26.34 -8.21 6.65
N ASP A 419 25.89 -8.53 7.86
CA ASP A 419 25.61 -9.90 8.33
C ASP A 419 24.51 -10.56 7.49
N GLY A 420 24.83 -11.70 6.88
CA GLY A 420 23.93 -12.46 6.02
C GLY A 420 23.79 -11.93 4.59
N VAL A 421 24.45 -10.82 4.25
CA VAL A 421 24.46 -10.23 2.90
C VAL A 421 25.87 -10.26 2.31
N ASP A 422 26.83 -9.61 2.97
CA ASP A 422 28.21 -9.51 2.50
C ASP A 422 29.12 -10.56 3.16
N ILE A 423 28.75 -11.03 4.35
CA ILE A 423 29.55 -11.99 5.12
C ILE A 423 28.68 -12.98 5.90
N ASP A 424 29.15 -14.22 6.01
CA ASP A 424 28.53 -15.26 6.82
C ASP A 424 29.34 -15.59 8.08
N ALA A 425 28.76 -16.42 8.94
CA ALA A 425 29.38 -16.80 10.20
C ALA A 425 30.70 -17.55 10.03
N GLU A 426 30.88 -18.33 8.96
CA GLU A 426 32.08 -19.14 8.75
C GLU A 426 33.27 -18.26 8.32
N ALA A 427 33.02 -17.34 7.39
CA ALA A 427 33.99 -16.34 6.97
C ALA A 427 34.47 -15.48 8.14
N VAL A 428 33.55 -15.01 9.00
CA VAL A 428 33.92 -14.21 10.19
C VAL A 428 34.72 -15.04 11.19
N LEU A 429 34.31 -16.27 11.48
CA LEU A 429 35.03 -17.13 12.43
C LEU A 429 36.42 -17.50 11.93
N SER A 430 36.58 -17.73 10.62
CA SER A 430 37.88 -17.95 9.99
C SER A 430 38.79 -16.72 10.13
N TYR A 431 38.25 -15.52 9.89
CA TYR A 431 38.98 -14.27 10.06
C TYR A 431 39.45 -14.03 11.50
N ILE A 432 38.55 -14.19 12.49
CA ILE A 432 38.89 -14.03 13.92
C ILE A 432 39.88 -15.12 14.39
N GLY A 433 39.84 -16.30 13.78
CA GLY A 433 40.76 -17.40 14.07
C GLY A 433 42.21 -17.13 13.67
N ASN A 434 42.46 -16.21 12.73
CA ASN A 434 43.80 -15.78 12.35
C ASN A 434 44.38 -14.86 13.44
N LYS A 435 45.70 -14.99 13.72
CA LYS A 435 46.38 -14.43 14.92
C LYS A 435 46.15 -12.94 15.21
N ASN A 436 45.68 -12.14 14.24
CA ASN A 436 45.40 -10.70 14.38
C ASN A 436 43.97 -10.27 14.01
N GLY A 437 43.06 -11.17 13.66
CA GLY A 437 41.71 -10.78 13.22
C GLY A 437 40.87 -10.22 14.37
N ASN A 438 40.43 -8.97 14.25
CA ASN A 438 39.50 -8.33 15.18
C ASN A 438 38.21 -7.96 14.47
N ALA A 439 37.07 -8.39 15.02
CA ALA A 439 35.76 -8.09 14.49
C ALA A 439 34.87 -7.53 15.61
N ARG A 440 34.09 -6.50 15.29
CA ARG A 440 33.11 -5.90 16.20
C ARG A 440 31.80 -5.66 15.49
N ILE A 441 30.71 -5.85 16.23
CA ILE A 441 29.38 -5.54 15.72
C ILE A 441 29.20 -4.04 15.79
N GLN A 442 28.66 -3.47 14.73
CA GLN A 442 28.17 -2.10 14.70
C GLN A 442 26.65 -2.13 14.67
N GLY A 443 26.03 -1.21 15.41
CA GLY A 443 24.59 -0.97 15.32
C GLY A 443 24.15 -0.56 13.91
N ILE A 444 22.85 -0.56 13.70
CA ILE A 444 22.25 -0.13 12.42
C ILE A 444 22.14 1.40 12.45
N GLU A 445 22.54 2.06 11.37
CA GLU A 445 22.49 3.53 11.30
C GLU A 445 21.07 4.04 11.11
N HIS A 446 20.81 5.29 11.52
CA HIS A 446 19.50 5.93 11.43
C HIS A 446 18.90 5.86 10.01
N ASN A 447 19.69 6.21 8.99
CA ASN A 447 19.22 6.22 7.59
C ASN A 447 18.91 4.81 7.05
N GLU A 448 19.58 3.78 7.57
CA GLU A 448 19.31 2.39 7.20
C GLU A 448 17.94 1.95 7.71
N TYR A 449 17.59 2.27 8.96
CA TYR A 449 16.24 2.03 9.48
C TYR A 449 15.17 2.82 8.72
N VAL A 450 15.42 4.09 8.40
CA VAL A 450 14.47 4.93 7.65
C VAL A 450 14.14 4.28 6.31
N SER A 451 15.18 3.91 5.54
CA SER A 451 15.02 3.32 4.21
C SER A 451 14.37 1.93 4.30
N PHE A 452 14.77 1.14 5.30
CA PHE A 452 14.20 -0.19 5.53
C PHE A 452 12.71 -0.13 5.91
N PHE A 453 12.29 0.73 6.84
CA PHE A 453 10.88 0.84 7.21
C PHE A 453 10.03 1.43 6.07
N ALA A 454 10.55 2.42 5.33
CA ALA A 454 9.84 2.97 4.18
C ALA A 454 9.57 1.91 3.11
N ASP A 455 10.58 1.12 2.76
CA ASP A 455 10.46 0.00 1.83
C ASP A 455 9.43 -1.04 2.33
N ARG A 456 9.49 -1.43 3.61
CA ARG A 456 8.54 -2.40 4.17
C ARG A 456 7.09 -1.89 4.20
N LEU A 457 6.84 -0.59 4.39
CA LEU A 457 5.50 0.02 4.34
C LEU A 457 4.90 0.09 2.92
N GLN A 458 5.72 -0.12 1.87
CA GLN A 458 5.18 -0.32 0.53
C GLN A 458 4.42 -1.64 0.41
N HIS A 459 4.69 -2.61 1.28
CA HIS A 459 4.12 -3.96 1.24
C HIS A 459 3.22 -4.30 2.44
N ALA A 460 3.16 -3.43 3.46
CA ALA A 460 2.36 -3.64 4.66
C ALA A 460 1.76 -2.33 5.20
N ASN A 461 0.63 -2.42 5.90
CA ASN A 461 0.00 -1.25 6.54
C ASN A 461 0.74 -0.84 7.81
N ASN A 462 1.23 -1.83 8.57
CA ASN A 462 1.89 -1.65 9.85
C ASN A 462 3.19 -2.48 9.92
N ILE A 463 4.19 -1.96 10.64
CA ILE A 463 5.42 -2.67 10.96
C ILE A 463 5.51 -2.88 12.48
N ILE A 464 5.80 -4.11 12.89
CA ILE A 464 6.30 -4.38 14.23
C ILE A 464 7.77 -4.79 14.12
N HIS A 465 8.67 -3.92 14.54
CA HIS A 465 10.09 -4.18 14.61
C HIS A 465 10.48 -4.74 15.99
N LEU A 466 10.84 -6.02 16.04
CA LEU A 466 11.35 -6.66 17.24
C LEU A 466 12.86 -6.44 17.34
N ALA A 467 13.25 -5.47 18.15
CA ALA A 467 14.65 -5.17 18.38
C ALA A 467 15.30 -6.24 19.27
N ALA A 468 16.56 -6.55 18.97
CA ALA A 468 17.42 -7.29 19.89
C ALA A 468 17.67 -6.49 21.18
N SER A 469 18.00 -7.20 22.25
CA SER A 469 18.23 -6.58 23.56
C SER A 469 19.27 -5.45 23.52
N THR A 470 18.85 -4.23 23.86
CA THR A 470 19.65 -2.98 24.03
C THR A 470 20.97 -3.11 24.79
N ARG A 471 21.10 -4.15 25.62
CA ARG A 471 22.22 -4.34 26.54
C ARG A 471 23.25 -5.36 26.03
N VAL A 472 23.02 -5.90 24.84
CA VAL A 472 23.92 -6.84 24.15
C VAL A 472 24.33 -6.28 22.79
N THR A 473 23.43 -5.59 22.10
CA THR A 473 23.71 -4.88 20.84
C THR A 473 23.79 -3.38 21.13
N ASP A 474 24.86 -2.72 20.66
CA ASP A 474 25.05 -1.27 20.83
C ASP A 474 23.84 -0.50 20.24
N SER A 475 23.06 0.13 21.12
CA SER A 475 21.96 1.08 20.88
C SER A 475 20.80 0.72 19.92
N SER A 476 20.82 -0.43 19.26
CA SER A 476 19.94 -0.76 18.13
C SER A 476 18.42 -0.51 18.33
N TYR A 477 17.89 -0.71 19.53
CA TYR A 477 16.47 -0.44 19.85
C TYR A 477 16.18 1.06 20.01
N LEU A 478 17.07 1.83 20.64
CA LEU A 478 16.85 3.27 20.83
C LEU A 478 16.87 3.98 19.48
N ASP A 479 17.82 3.60 18.62
CA ASP A 479 17.94 4.14 17.26
C ASP A 479 16.70 3.78 16.43
N ALA A 480 16.28 2.51 16.46
CA ALA A 480 15.04 2.08 15.79
C ALA A 480 13.82 2.83 16.33
N GLN A 481 13.72 3.02 17.65
CA GLN A 481 12.58 3.70 18.30
C GLN A 481 12.54 5.18 17.92
N GLU A 482 13.69 5.85 17.82
CA GLU A 482 13.77 7.24 17.38
C GLU A 482 13.30 7.41 15.93
N VAL A 483 13.72 6.50 15.05
CA VAL A 483 13.29 6.44 13.66
C VAL A 483 11.79 6.14 13.57
N ALA A 484 11.30 5.16 14.32
CA ALA A 484 9.90 4.77 14.32
C ALA A 484 8.97 5.91 14.71
N ARG A 485 9.38 6.84 15.57
CA ARG A 485 8.61 8.07 15.86
C ARG A 485 8.41 9.00 14.64
N ALA A 486 9.09 8.75 13.52
CA ALA A 486 8.88 9.47 12.27
C ALA A 486 7.79 8.84 11.40
N PHE A 487 7.30 7.64 11.77
CA PHE A 487 6.30 6.89 11.06
C PHE A 487 5.12 6.64 11.98
N ASP A 488 3.90 6.84 11.49
CA ASP A 488 2.71 6.64 12.31
C ASP A 488 2.42 5.14 12.55
N ASN A 489 2.82 4.27 11.61
CA ASN A 489 2.50 2.84 11.61
C ASN A 489 3.69 1.91 11.88
N VAL A 490 4.74 2.41 12.54
CA VAL A 490 5.90 1.60 12.91
C VAL A 490 6.00 1.50 14.42
N THR A 491 5.84 0.29 14.95
CA THR A 491 6.01 0.00 16.37
C THR A 491 7.31 -0.75 16.61
N VAL A 492 8.15 -0.24 17.50
CA VAL A 492 9.41 -0.90 17.89
C VAL A 492 9.25 -1.52 19.28
N PHE A 493 9.55 -2.81 19.37
CA PHE A 493 9.44 -3.58 20.61
C PHE A 493 10.80 -4.13 21.02
N ASP A 494 11.26 -3.79 22.24
CA ASP A 494 12.44 -4.41 22.83
C ASP A 494 12.10 -5.84 23.25
N SER A 495 12.62 -6.82 22.51
CA SER A 495 12.42 -8.24 22.84
C SER A 495 13.03 -8.62 24.19
N GLY A 496 14.08 -7.92 24.65
CA GLY A 496 14.92 -8.33 25.79
C GLY A 496 15.67 -9.65 25.56
N HIS A 497 15.64 -10.19 24.34
CA HIS A 497 16.25 -11.43 23.91
C HIS A 497 17.12 -11.20 22.67
N ILE A 498 17.83 -12.23 22.24
CA ILE A 498 18.70 -12.25 21.05
C ILE A 498 18.57 -13.64 20.41
N SER A 499 19.15 -13.84 19.21
CA SER A 499 19.26 -15.16 18.59
C SER A 499 17.87 -15.79 18.43
N THR A 500 17.77 -17.11 18.54
CA THR A 500 16.51 -17.84 18.41
C THR A 500 15.47 -17.46 19.47
N GLY A 501 15.87 -16.85 20.60
CA GLY A 501 14.91 -16.32 21.60
C GLY A 501 14.10 -15.16 21.04
N LEU A 502 14.74 -14.26 20.29
CA LEU A 502 14.08 -13.23 19.48
C LEU A 502 13.24 -13.88 18.36
N GLY A 503 13.78 -14.91 17.71
CA GLY A 503 13.10 -15.62 16.62
C GLY A 503 11.78 -16.28 17.02
N ILE A 504 11.72 -16.91 18.21
CA ILE A 504 10.47 -17.50 18.72
C ILE A 504 9.39 -16.43 18.91
N MET A 505 9.77 -15.24 19.40
CA MET A 505 8.84 -14.12 19.54
C MET A 505 8.37 -13.60 18.17
N ALA A 506 9.28 -13.51 17.20
CA ALA A 506 8.95 -13.11 15.84
C ALA A 506 7.96 -14.06 15.17
N ILE A 507 8.18 -15.38 15.29
CA ILE A 507 7.27 -16.39 14.73
C ILE A 507 5.87 -16.27 15.35
N GLU A 508 5.77 -16.09 16.67
CA GLU A 508 4.45 -15.93 17.30
C GLU A 508 3.75 -14.65 16.83
N ALA A 509 4.48 -13.54 16.72
CA ALA A 509 3.93 -12.30 16.18
C ALA A 509 3.45 -12.46 14.73
N CYS A 510 4.19 -13.19 13.88
CA CYS A 510 3.76 -13.50 12.52
C CYS A 510 2.47 -14.34 12.50
N ARG A 511 2.36 -15.35 13.38
CA ARG A 511 1.14 -16.17 13.47
C ARG A 511 -0.08 -15.36 13.88
N MET A 512 0.09 -14.41 14.81
CA MET A 512 -0.98 -13.50 15.20
C MET A 512 -1.35 -12.55 14.07
N ALA A 513 -0.36 -11.99 13.37
CA ALA A 513 -0.58 -11.13 12.21
C ALA A 513 -1.33 -11.86 11.07
N GLU A 514 -0.97 -13.11 10.76
CA GLU A 514 -1.68 -13.95 9.77
C GLU A 514 -3.14 -14.23 10.19
N ASN A 515 -3.42 -14.28 11.49
CA ASN A 515 -4.77 -14.45 12.04
C ASN A 515 -5.56 -13.12 12.13
N GLY A 516 -4.99 -12.00 11.65
CA GLY A 516 -5.65 -10.70 11.63
C GLY A 516 -5.61 -9.93 12.95
N SER A 517 -4.77 -10.32 13.93
CA SER A 517 -4.61 -9.55 15.16
C SER A 517 -4.06 -8.15 14.92
N SER A 518 -4.54 -7.18 15.71
CA SER A 518 -4.05 -5.79 15.62
C SER A 518 -2.62 -5.66 16.15
N PRO A 519 -1.88 -4.59 15.78
CA PRO A 519 -0.56 -4.33 16.35
C PRO A 519 -0.54 -4.30 17.88
N GLU A 520 -1.57 -3.73 18.52
CA GLU A 520 -1.70 -3.63 19.96
C GLU A 520 -1.82 -5.00 20.63
N GLU A 521 -2.66 -5.89 20.08
CA GLU A 521 -2.84 -7.25 20.57
C GLU A 521 -1.54 -8.06 20.49
N ILE A 522 -0.82 -7.93 19.37
CA ILE A 522 0.48 -8.57 19.17
C ILE A 522 1.49 -8.08 20.21
N ILE A 523 1.58 -6.77 20.42
CA ILE A 523 2.49 -6.16 21.41
C ILE A 523 2.16 -6.61 22.83
N GLN A 524 0.87 -6.74 23.18
CA GLN A 524 0.45 -7.27 24.47
C GLN A 524 0.94 -8.70 24.67
N LYS A 525 0.71 -9.60 23.70
CA LYS A 525 1.19 -10.98 23.77
C LYS A 525 2.71 -11.06 23.86
N LEU A 526 3.43 -10.26 23.07
CA LEU A 526 4.89 -10.19 23.10
C LEU A 526 5.42 -9.75 24.47
N THR A 527 4.71 -8.83 25.15
CA THR A 527 5.05 -8.38 26.50
C THR A 527 4.96 -9.51 27.53
N GLU A 528 3.97 -10.38 27.40
CA GLU A 528 3.84 -11.59 28.23
C GLU A 528 4.93 -12.61 27.91
N MET A 529 5.15 -12.88 26.62
CA MET A 529 6.17 -13.82 26.15
C MET A 529 7.58 -13.42 26.57
N LYS A 530 7.91 -12.12 26.55
CA LYS A 530 9.21 -11.58 26.97
C LYS A 530 9.64 -12.11 28.34
N LYS A 531 8.69 -12.33 29.26
CA LYS A 531 8.93 -12.87 30.61
C LYS A 531 9.06 -14.40 30.66
N LYS A 532 8.43 -15.11 29.72
CA LYS A 532 8.38 -16.58 29.66
C LYS A 532 9.53 -17.18 28.85
N VAL A 533 9.97 -16.52 27.78
CA VAL A 533 11.09 -16.97 26.94
C VAL A 533 12.37 -16.98 27.77
N ARG A 534 13.12 -18.08 27.69
CA ARG A 534 14.39 -18.26 28.39
C ARG A 534 15.45 -18.73 27.40
N THR A 535 16.47 -17.91 27.23
CA THR A 535 17.64 -18.23 26.41
C THR A 535 18.81 -18.60 27.30
N SER A 536 19.37 -19.79 27.10
CA SER A 536 20.65 -20.21 27.68
C SER A 536 21.50 -20.98 26.68
N PHE A 537 22.81 -20.86 26.81
CA PHE A 537 23.78 -21.54 25.97
C PHE A 537 25.07 -21.80 26.76
N ILE A 538 25.78 -22.86 26.37
CA ILE A 538 27.10 -23.19 26.90
C ILE A 538 28.15 -22.69 25.91
N VAL A 539 29.21 -22.05 26.42
CA VAL A 539 30.36 -21.60 25.64
C VAL A 539 31.59 -22.42 25.99
N ASP A 540 32.48 -22.61 25.02
CA ASP A 540 33.74 -23.35 25.21
C ASP A 540 34.72 -22.58 26.10
N ASN A 541 34.77 -21.24 25.97
CA ASN A 541 35.60 -20.35 26.78
C ASN A 541 35.04 -18.92 26.74
N LEU A 542 35.69 -17.99 27.45
CA LEU A 542 35.27 -16.60 27.56
C LEU A 542 36.01 -15.63 26.61
N ASP A 543 36.85 -16.12 25.69
CA ASP A 543 37.70 -15.27 24.86
C ASP A 543 36.88 -14.25 24.06
N ALA A 544 35.86 -14.73 23.34
CA ALA A 544 34.99 -13.89 22.51
C ALA A 544 34.15 -12.91 23.34
N LEU A 545 33.58 -13.36 24.46
CA LEU A 545 32.75 -12.54 25.35
C LEU A 545 33.54 -11.40 26.02
N VAL A 546 34.83 -11.62 26.32
CA VAL A 546 35.70 -10.57 26.86
C VAL A 546 36.17 -9.62 25.75
N LYS A 547 36.47 -10.13 24.55
CA LYS A 547 36.83 -9.28 23.39
C LYS A 547 35.68 -8.37 22.95
N SER A 548 34.44 -8.85 23.04
CA SER A 548 33.21 -8.11 22.72
C SER A 548 32.68 -7.23 23.86
N ASN A 549 33.47 -7.03 24.94
CA ASN A 549 33.11 -6.26 26.13
C ASN A 549 31.81 -6.72 26.84
N GLN A 550 31.38 -7.97 26.63
CA GLN A 550 30.24 -8.54 27.36
C GLN A 550 30.63 -8.94 28.79
N ILE A 551 31.92 -9.16 29.05
CA ILE A 551 32.49 -9.49 30.38
C ILE A 551 33.75 -8.66 30.64
N ASN A 552 33.81 -7.97 31.78
CA ASN A 552 34.85 -6.98 32.09
C ASN A 552 36.17 -7.55 32.64
N ASN A 553 36.28 -8.85 32.92
CA ASN A 553 37.43 -9.40 33.66
C ASN A 553 38.30 -10.35 32.82
N ARG A 554 39.41 -9.81 32.28
CA ARG A 554 40.40 -10.54 31.47
C ARG A 554 41.17 -11.61 32.26
N LEU A 555 41.33 -11.46 33.57
CA LEU A 555 42.07 -12.43 34.41
C LEU A 555 41.34 -13.77 34.51
N ILE A 556 40.03 -13.78 34.35
CA ILE A 556 39.20 -15.00 34.41
C ILE A 556 39.48 -15.94 33.24
N ILE A 557 39.93 -15.42 32.08
CA ILE A 557 40.19 -16.24 30.88
C ILE A 557 41.25 -17.32 31.18
N GLY A 558 42.39 -16.93 31.75
CA GLY A 558 43.48 -17.85 32.05
C GLY A 558 43.05 -18.97 33.01
N ILE A 559 42.25 -18.62 34.02
CA ILE A 559 41.68 -19.56 34.99
C ILE A 559 40.73 -20.53 34.30
N THR A 560 39.82 -20.02 33.45
CA THR A 560 38.86 -20.91 32.76
C THR A 560 39.53 -21.93 31.86
N LYS A 561 40.63 -21.56 31.19
CA LYS A 561 41.42 -22.46 30.36
C LYS A 561 42.19 -23.49 31.18
N ALA A 562 42.87 -23.05 32.25
CA ALA A 562 43.68 -23.92 33.10
C ALA A 562 42.85 -25.02 33.78
N PHE A 563 41.61 -24.71 34.17
CA PHE A 563 40.72 -25.64 34.87
C PHE A 563 39.66 -26.29 33.97
N MET A 564 39.73 -26.11 32.65
CA MET A 564 38.73 -26.60 31.69
C MET A 564 37.28 -26.25 32.11
N ILE A 565 37.06 -24.97 32.43
CA ILE A 565 35.77 -24.45 32.85
C ILE A 565 34.98 -24.03 31.61
N HIS A 566 33.77 -24.56 31.50
CA HIS A 566 32.79 -24.27 30.45
C HIS A 566 31.61 -23.49 31.04
N PRO A 567 31.54 -22.17 30.82
CA PRO A 567 30.47 -21.31 31.32
C PRO A 567 29.13 -21.56 30.63
N VAL A 568 28.05 -21.49 31.40
CA VAL A 568 26.68 -21.42 30.88
C VAL A 568 26.20 -19.98 31.00
N MET A 569 25.86 -19.37 29.88
CA MET A 569 25.30 -18.02 29.82
C MET A 569 23.79 -18.09 29.68
N ALA A 570 23.08 -17.12 30.28
CA ALA A 570 21.65 -16.97 30.11
C ALA A 570 21.23 -15.50 30.05
N MET A 571 20.16 -15.23 29.30
CA MET A 571 19.53 -13.91 29.26
C MET A 571 18.67 -13.70 30.51
N ARG A 572 18.94 -12.63 31.27
CA ARG A 572 18.14 -12.22 32.44
C ARG A 572 17.95 -10.70 32.44
N ARG A 573 16.70 -10.24 32.34
CA ARG A 573 16.33 -8.80 32.30
C ARG A 573 17.14 -8.05 31.21
N GLY A 574 17.21 -8.63 30.01
CA GLY A 574 17.96 -8.10 28.86
C GLY A 574 19.49 -8.21 28.94
N LYS A 575 20.09 -8.62 30.06
CA LYS A 575 21.54 -8.77 30.19
C LYS A 575 21.96 -10.24 30.07
N MET A 576 23.09 -10.46 29.41
CA MET A 576 23.77 -11.75 29.46
C MET A 576 24.42 -11.93 30.84
N LYS A 577 24.13 -13.04 31.52
CA LYS A 577 24.68 -13.35 32.84
C LYS A 577 25.16 -14.79 32.92
N LEU A 578 26.19 -15.02 33.73
CA LEU A 578 26.61 -16.37 34.09
C LEU A 578 25.50 -17.07 34.87
N ALA A 579 25.05 -18.20 34.35
CA ALA A 579 23.98 -19.02 34.93
C ALA A 579 24.51 -20.29 35.62
N GLY A 580 25.74 -20.71 35.28
CA GLY A 580 26.41 -21.86 35.86
C GLY A 580 27.76 -22.11 35.20
N ILE A 581 28.50 -23.08 35.71
CA ILE A 581 29.78 -23.54 35.16
C ILE A 581 29.85 -25.07 35.20
N TYR A 582 30.52 -25.67 34.23
CA TYR A 582 30.86 -27.09 34.23
C TYR A 582 32.35 -27.28 34.04
N LEU A 583 32.93 -28.27 34.72
CA LEU A 583 34.36 -28.59 34.67
C LEU A 583 34.60 -29.85 33.83
N GLY A 584 35.78 -29.94 33.21
CA GLY A 584 36.26 -31.15 32.55
C GLY A 584 36.25 -31.07 31.02
N THR A 585 36.23 -32.23 30.37
CA THR A 585 36.23 -32.30 28.90
C THR A 585 34.97 -31.66 28.31
N ARG A 586 35.07 -31.19 27.05
CA ARG A 586 33.92 -30.62 26.32
C ARG A 586 32.72 -31.57 26.35
N GLU A 587 32.92 -32.85 26.03
CA GLU A 587 31.84 -33.84 26.02
C GLU A 587 31.13 -33.94 27.39
N HIS A 588 31.91 -33.99 28.48
CA HIS A 588 31.36 -34.06 29.83
C HIS A 588 30.53 -32.81 30.17
N ALA A 589 31.09 -31.62 29.92
CA ALA A 589 30.42 -30.34 30.19
C ALA A 589 29.12 -30.19 29.39
N ARG A 590 29.15 -30.51 28.09
CA ARG A 590 27.98 -30.47 27.21
C ARG A 590 26.88 -31.44 27.65
N LYS A 591 27.25 -32.67 28.05
CA LYS A 591 26.30 -33.65 28.60
C LYS A 591 25.64 -33.16 29.89
N ARG A 592 26.41 -32.55 30.80
CA ARG A 592 25.90 -31.96 32.05
C ARG A 592 24.97 -30.77 31.78
N TYR A 593 25.28 -29.95 30.78
CA TYR A 593 24.40 -28.87 30.32
C TYR A 593 23.07 -29.39 29.75
N ILE A 594 23.10 -30.39 28.87
CA ILE A 594 21.88 -31.01 28.34
C ILE A 594 21.03 -31.57 29.48
N LEU A 595 21.65 -32.30 30.42
CA LEU A 595 20.99 -32.85 31.60
C LEU A 595 20.30 -31.78 32.45
N SER A 596 20.94 -30.63 32.67
CA SER A 596 20.34 -29.54 33.46
C SER A 596 19.16 -28.87 32.75
N MET A 597 19.08 -28.98 31.42
CA MET A 597 17.98 -28.46 30.62
C MET A 597 16.75 -29.39 30.56
N VAL A 598 16.92 -30.70 30.77
CA VAL A 598 15.84 -31.71 30.65
C VAL A 598 14.59 -31.33 31.42
N GLY A 599 14.72 -30.89 32.68
CA GLY A 599 13.56 -30.55 33.51
C GLY A 599 12.72 -29.42 32.93
N ARG A 600 13.36 -28.46 32.25
CA ARG A 600 12.66 -27.36 31.58
C ARG A 600 12.13 -27.77 30.22
N LEU A 601 12.91 -28.55 29.46
CA LEU A 601 12.47 -29.13 28.20
C LEU A 601 11.21 -29.99 28.42
N LYS A 602 11.08 -30.69 29.56
CA LYS A 602 9.86 -31.45 29.88
C LYS A 602 8.58 -30.60 30.01
N LYS A 603 8.72 -29.31 30.32
CA LYS A 603 7.63 -28.33 30.41
C LYS A 603 7.48 -27.49 29.14
N ALA A 604 8.30 -27.76 28.12
CA ALA A 604 8.23 -27.08 26.84
C ALA A 604 7.07 -27.59 25.98
N ASP A 605 6.64 -26.74 25.04
CA ASP A 605 5.88 -27.18 23.87
C ASP A 605 6.70 -28.23 23.11
N ARG A 606 6.04 -29.31 22.65
CA ARG A 606 6.69 -30.45 21.98
C ARG A 606 6.85 -30.30 20.48
N SER A 607 6.21 -29.29 19.89
CA SER A 607 6.21 -29.09 18.45
C SER A 607 7.61 -28.88 17.87
N VAL A 608 8.42 -28.00 18.49
CA VAL A 608 9.71 -27.61 17.92
C VAL A 608 10.79 -27.42 18.99
N LEU A 609 11.96 -28.02 18.74
CA LEU A 609 13.22 -27.72 19.43
C LEU A 609 14.19 -27.05 18.46
N TYR A 610 14.87 -26.00 18.92
CA TYR A 610 15.95 -25.35 18.20
C TYR A 610 17.29 -25.63 18.89
N ILE A 611 18.27 -26.08 18.11
CA ILE A 611 19.65 -26.26 18.52
C ILE A 611 20.49 -25.24 17.75
N THR A 612 20.82 -24.14 18.41
CA THR A 612 21.57 -23.04 17.80
C THR A 612 23.05 -23.18 18.15
N HIS A 613 23.95 -23.10 17.16
CA HIS A 613 25.37 -23.38 17.38
C HIS A 613 26.32 -22.43 16.64
N VAL A 614 27.58 -22.38 17.13
CA VAL A 614 28.68 -21.61 16.52
C VAL A 614 29.88 -22.51 16.33
N GLY A 615 30.30 -22.73 15.08
CA GLY A 615 31.52 -23.47 14.76
C GLY A 615 31.60 -24.90 15.32
N LEU A 616 30.47 -25.63 15.32
CA LEU A 616 30.43 -27.06 15.68
C LEU A 616 30.37 -27.92 14.43
N GLU A 617 31.06 -29.05 14.47
CA GLU A 617 31.08 -30.01 13.37
C GLU A 617 29.79 -30.86 13.34
N ARG A 618 29.49 -31.42 12.16
CA ARG A 618 28.30 -32.26 11.95
C ARG A 618 28.21 -33.44 12.95
N ARG A 619 29.34 -34.08 13.26
CA ARG A 619 29.39 -35.20 14.22
C ARG A 619 29.00 -34.76 15.63
N GLU A 620 29.45 -33.58 16.06
CA GLU A 620 29.11 -33.02 17.36
C GLU A 620 27.63 -32.65 17.44
N LEU A 621 27.07 -32.07 16.38
CA LEU A 621 25.67 -31.68 16.31
C LEU A 621 24.73 -32.89 16.35
N GLU A 622 25.04 -33.95 15.61
CA GLU A 622 24.28 -35.20 15.66
C GLU A 622 24.36 -35.85 17.06
N TRP A 623 25.52 -35.82 17.71
CA TRP A 623 25.64 -36.28 19.09
C TRP A 623 24.78 -35.45 20.05
N ILE A 624 24.81 -34.11 19.96
CA ILE A 624 23.99 -33.22 20.79
C ILE A 624 22.50 -33.53 20.60
N LYS A 625 22.05 -33.59 19.34
CA LYS A 625 20.66 -33.91 18.97
C LYS A 625 20.22 -35.24 19.57
N ASN A 626 21.01 -36.30 19.36
CA ASN A 626 20.71 -37.63 19.89
C ASN A 626 20.68 -37.64 21.42
N GLU A 627 21.61 -36.94 22.08
CA GLU A 627 21.67 -36.90 23.53
C GLU A 627 20.47 -36.15 24.16
N VAL A 628 19.94 -35.13 23.47
CA VAL A 628 18.68 -34.47 23.86
C VAL A 628 17.48 -35.41 23.62
N LEU A 629 17.37 -36.00 22.43
CA LEU A 629 16.22 -36.82 22.03
C LEU A 629 16.09 -38.13 22.84
N LYS A 630 17.20 -38.68 23.35
CA LYS A 630 17.17 -39.80 24.31
C LYS A 630 16.34 -39.51 25.57
N ARG A 631 16.14 -38.24 25.91
CA ARG A 631 15.54 -37.82 27.19
C ARG A 631 14.20 -37.15 27.00
N VAL A 632 14.03 -36.46 25.88
CA VAL A 632 12.86 -35.63 25.58
C VAL A 632 12.59 -35.66 24.08
N SER A 633 11.40 -36.12 23.67
CA SER A 633 10.96 -36.08 22.26
C SER A 633 10.41 -34.72 21.87
N PHE A 634 10.59 -34.39 20.60
CA PHE A 634 10.01 -33.22 19.91
C PHE A 634 9.60 -33.64 18.50
N ASP A 635 8.54 -33.03 17.97
CA ASP A 635 8.01 -33.38 16.65
C ASP A 635 8.97 -32.94 15.54
N LYS A 636 9.59 -31.76 15.71
CA LYS A 636 10.62 -31.23 14.82
C LYS A 636 11.82 -30.69 15.59
N VAL A 637 13.02 -30.94 15.06
CA VAL A 637 14.28 -30.39 15.59
C VAL A 637 14.98 -29.61 14.48
N TYR A 638 15.15 -28.30 14.69
CA TYR A 638 15.96 -27.45 13.83
C TYR A 638 17.37 -27.32 14.42
N ILE A 639 18.38 -27.57 13.59
CA ILE A 639 19.77 -27.24 13.89
C ILE A 639 20.09 -25.99 13.09
N THR A 640 20.38 -24.90 13.79
CA THR A 640 20.57 -23.58 13.17
C THR A 640 21.95 -23.05 13.52
N ARG A 641 22.69 -22.60 12.51
CA ARG A 641 23.95 -21.89 12.72
C ARG A 641 23.61 -20.47 13.18
N ALA A 642 24.31 -19.96 14.19
CA ALA A 642 24.13 -18.58 14.61
C ALA A 642 24.64 -17.61 13.54
N SER A 643 24.09 -16.40 13.50
CA SER A 643 24.48 -15.34 12.58
C SER A 643 25.94 -14.94 12.78
N ALA A 644 26.51 -14.22 11.80
CA ALA A 644 27.88 -13.77 11.92
C ALA A 644 28.03 -12.81 13.10
N SER A 645 27.05 -11.93 13.32
CA SER A 645 27.01 -11.03 14.48
C SER A 645 26.98 -11.79 15.81
N ILE A 646 26.14 -12.83 15.95
CA ILE A 646 26.14 -13.64 17.18
C ILE A 646 27.47 -14.38 17.35
N SER A 647 28.04 -14.90 16.27
CA SER A 647 29.28 -15.67 16.28
C SER A 647 30.49 -14.86 16.77
N VAL A 648 30.58 -13.57 16.42
CA VAL A 648 31.61 -12.62 16.93
C VAL A 648 31.56 -12.52 18.46
N ASN A 649 30.35 -12.50 19.03
CA ASN A 649 30.16 -12.26 20.47
C ASN A 649 30.46 -13.50 21.32
N VAL A 650 30.05 -14.70 20.89
CA VAL A 650 30.10 -15.91 21.73
C VAL A 650 31.21 -16.88 21.38
N GLY A 651 31.76 -16.83 20.16
CA GLY A 651 32.88 -17.67 19.72
C GLY A 651 32.51 -19.14 19.42
N THR A 652 33.47 -19.86 18.83
CA THR A 652 33.32 -21.26 18.39
C THR A 652 33.10 -22.21 19.57
N GLY A 653 32.46 -23.36 19.29
CA GLY A 653 32.16 -24.39 20.28
C GLY A 653 30.89 -24.14 21.10
N THR A 654 30.21 -23.02 20.85
CA THR A 654 29.00 -22.62 21.56
C THR A 654 27.76 -23.34 21.02
N PHE A 655 26.86 -23.78 21.91
CA PHE A 655 25.48 -24.10 21.51
C PHE A 655 24.44 -23.84 22.60
N GLY A 656 23.20 -23.59 22.16
CA GLY A 656 22.02 -23.39 22.98
C GLY A 656 20.90 -24.35 22.60
N LEU A 657 20.01 -24.62 23.56
CA LEU A 657 18.76 -25.35 23.34
C LEU A 657 17.62 -24.38 23.60
N LEU A 658 16.84 -24.08 22.58
CA LEU A 658 15.72 -23.14 22.67
C LEU A 658 14.41 -23.81 22.27
N TYR A 659 13.34 -23.42 22.95
CA TYR A 659 12.03 -24.05 22.81
C TYR A 659 10.95 -23.05 23.23
N ARG A 660 9.75 -23.24 22.70
CA ARG A 660 8.58 -22.47 23.11
C ARG A 660 8.09 -22.99 24.48
N PRO A 661 7.84 -22.12 25.47
CA PRO A 661 7.15 -22.54 26.70
C PRO A 661 5.73 -22.99 26.33
N LYS A 662 5.17 -24.00 27.02
CA LYS A 662 3.74 -24.31 26.88
C LYS A 662 2.91 -23.10 27.31
N ASP A 663 1.86 -22.78 26.56
CA ASP A 663 0.78 -21.94 27.08
C ASP A 663 0.14 -22.71 28.27
N GLU A 664 -0.06 -22.01 29.38
CA GLU A 664 -0.73 -22.57 30.57
C GLU A 664 -2.24 -22.57 30.40
#